data_AF-A0A1R3RRI5-F1
#
_entry.id   AF-A0A1R3RRI5-F1
#
_cell.length_a   1.000
_cell.length_b   1.000
_cell.length_c   1.000
_cell.angle_alpha   90.00
_cell.angle_beta   90.00
_cell.angle_gamma   90.00
#
_symmetry.space_group_name_H-M   'P 1'
#
loop_
_entity.id
_entity.type
_entity.pdbx_description
1 polymer ?
#
loop_
_entity_poly.entity_id
_entity_poly.type
_entity_poly.pdbx_seq_one_letter_code
_entity_poly.pdbx_strand_id
1 'polypeptide(L)'
;MRWPNVLSGVLALLPFSAAQSCWRDTTCSGPTDTAFPGPWEENIFAPSSRTLNPEKLFLISQPSKTADYAPFALHGNGSLVVYDFGKEVGGIVSVNFSSTGSGALGVAFTEAKNWIGEWSDSSNGGFKGPDGALYGNFTEAGSHYYVMPDKYLRGGFRYLTLFLITSGNVSAHIEDVSLEIGFQPTWSNLKAYQGYFHSDDDLLNKIWYTGAYTLQTNEVPTDTGRQIPAVAVGWANNATLGYGDTIIVDGAKRDRAVWPGDMGIAVPSAFVSLGNLESVRNALQIMYDTQNNSTGAFDESGPPLSQKDSDTYHMWTMVGTYNYMLFTNDSDFLETNWAGYQRAMDYIYGKLATWAGDSGDLSDTWTSRAAKLREAINEYCWDEAYGAFKDNATDTTLHPQDANSMALLFGVVDDDRAASISERLTDNWTPIGAVAPELPENISPFISSFEIQGHLTVGQPARALELIRRSWGWYYNNPNGTQSTVIEGYLQNGTFGYRWDRGYYDDTAYVSHSHGWSSGPTSALTNYIVGITVTSPLGATWRIAPQFVDLQSAEAGFTTSLGTFQAGWSRTSTGYTLDFTVPQGTKGNLTLPYISAAKPTIQIDGTEITRGVQYANQTATMPPIPTLQLRTAARAHTSRLTRPQCLRQPQPQSRLFITPRAIRNTSTSTSTSTSSASTKNPLRTTSPRNREQDLARTKRSMLISASGMVLCAVGMYAVIKSDVFGLESTTKGSDEEATADAEGEKNPNGAMKLDGPGGFPNTPAVTIIHGQEEGVEVETGTSSVPYFPSVIRLPRWIEGEQTPVGSGEEIKLTEGDKEKEEEYHLLGLGIRTVSFLHLQVYVVGMYVAKSDLAELQSRLVRTAVHPPHVEEGGEKVIANEVGAAAATSLVSMEREKLRDLLLDQAERGDEAWEGILKENGLRTAFRIVPTRNTDFLHLRDGWVRGITGRAKKYNAIASGAAGAGGEFEGEAFGEAMGVFKGLFSGAGQKNVPKGQTLVLARGSKGQLDVLVWGDKGNGRYMGRVADERISRLVWLNYLAGKNVSSEGARRSVVDGIMGVVERPVGTV
;
A
#
# COMPACT_ATOMS: atom_id res chain seq x y z
N MET A 1 2.25 3.71 85.98
CA MET A 1 1.18 4.61 86.49
C MET A 1 -0.08 4.34 85.65
N ARG A 2 -1.24 4.19 86.30
CA ARG A 2 -2.63 3.97 85.77
C ARG A 2 -2.90 3.80 84.24
N TRP A 3 -3.31 2.57 83.87
CA TRP A 3 -4.60 2.18 83.21
C TRP A 3 -4.82 2.40 81.68
N PRO A 4 -5.79 1.67 81.04
CA PRO A 4 -5.54 0.98 79.73
C PRO A 4 -6.66 1.14 78.64
N ASN A 5 -6.70 0.18 77.69
CA ASN A 5 -7.68 -0.10 76.60
C ASN A 5 -7.42 0.67 75.28
N VAL A 6 -7.34 0.10 74.07
CA VAL A 6 -7.97 -1.06 73.38
C VAL A 6 -9.42 -0.84 72.94
N LEU A 7 -9.63 -0.39 71.68
CA LEU A 7 -10.44 -1.03 70.62
C LEU A 7 -10.61 -0.11 69.38
N SER A 8 -10.99 -0.71 68.25
CA SER A 8 -11.30 -0.08 66.94
C SER A 8 -10.09 0.35 66.09
N GLY A 9 -9.89 -0.14 64.87
CA GLY A 9 -10.57 -1.23 64.17
C GLY A 9 -9.87 -1.52 62.84
N VAL A 10 -9.71 -2.80 62.47
CA VAL A 10 -9.11 -3.19 61.19
C VAL A 10 -10.15 -3.02 60.08
N LEU A 11 -10.16 -1.86 59.42
CA LEU A 11 -10.67 -1.81 58.05
C LEU A 11 -9.59 -2.40 57.15
N ALA A 12 -9.85 -3.60 56.63
CA ALA A 12 -9.09 -4.10 55.50
C ALA A 12 -9.35 -3.16 54.31
N LEU A 13 -8.32 -2.41 53.92
CA LEU A 13 -8.28 -1.72 52.64
C LEU A 13 -8.21 -2.78 51.53
N LEU A 14 -9.37 -3.32 51.15
CA LEU A 14 -9.51 -3.93 49.84
C LEU A 14 -9.18 -2.85 48.81
N PRO A 15 -8.19 -3.06 47.92
CA PRO A 15 -7.99 -2.13 46.82
C PRO A 15 -9.28 -2.12 46.00
N PHE A 16 -9.87 -0.95 45.82
CA PHE A 16 -10.84 -0.74 44.75
C PHE A 16 -10.09 -0.86 43.43
N SER A 17 -9.91 -2.10 42.96
CA SER A 17 -9.51 -2.36 41.59
C SER A 17 -10.65 -1.85 40.72
N ALA A 18 -10.45 -0.68 40.10
CA ALA A 18 -11.34 -0.21 39.06
C ALA A 18 -11.35 -1.30 37.98
N ALA A 19 -12.53 -1.83 37.64
CA ALA A 19 -12.64 -2.88 36.64
C ALA A 19 -12.01 -2.37 35.33
N GLN A 20 -10.96 -3.06 34.86
CA GLN A 20 -10.28 -2.72 33.62
C GLN A 20 -11.31 -2.68 32.48
N SER A 21 -11.50 -1.50 31.89
CA SER A 21 -12.44 -1.27 30.81
C SER A 21 -11.75 -1.30 29.46
N CYS A 22 -12.51 -1.64 28.41
CA CYS A 22 -12.09 -1.44 27.04
C CYS A 22 -12.01 0.05 26.69
N TRP A 23 -11.47 0.40 25.53
CA TRP A 23 -11.33 1.80 25.16
C TRP A 23 -12.70 2.38 24.84
N ARG A 24 -13.22 3.20 25.78
CA ARG A 24 -14.46 3.96 25.65
C ARG A 24 -15.66 3.08 25.29
N ASP A 25 -16.29 3.31 24.15
CA ASP A 25 -17.51 2.62 23.70
C ASP A 25 -17.23 1.28 22.97
N THR A 26 -15.97 0.85 22.86
CA THR A 26 -15.59 -0.41 22.17
C THR A 26 -15.90 -1.66 23.00
N THR A 27 -16.22 -2.74 22.30
CA THR A 27 -16.58 -4.03 22.89
C THR A 27 -15.35 -4.73 23.47
N CYS A 28 -15.47 -5.28 24.68
CA CYS A 28 -14.46 -6.17 25.23
C CYS A 28 -14.54 -7.58 24.61
N SER A 29 -13.90 -7.75 23.44
CA SER A 29 -13.69 -9.05 22.78
C SER A 29 -12.31 -9.67 23.10
N GLY A 30 -11.36 -8.89 23.61
CA GLY A 30 -9.99 -9.34 23.88
C GLY A 30 -9.85 -10.30 25.07
N PRO A 31 -8.71 -11.00 25.18
CA PRO A 31 -8.40 -11.87 26.31
C PRO A 31 -8.31 -11.10 27.63
N THR A 32 -8.72 -11.74 28.72
CA THR A 32 -8.65 -11.19 30.09
C THR A 32 -7.33 -11.47 30.79
N ASP A 33 -6.66 -12.56 30.41
CA ASP A 33 -5.49 -13.13 31.09
C ASP A 33 -4.45 -13.59 30.07
N THR A 34 -3.17 -13.59 30.46
CA THR A 34 -2.10 -14.22 29.67
C THR A 34 -2.39 -15.71 29.46
N ALA A 35 -2.07 -16.24 28.28
CA ALA A 35 -2.11 -17.69 28.05
C ALA A 35 -0.98 -18.43 28.79
N PHE A 36 0.12 -17.73 29.06
CA PHE A 36 1.37 -18.30 29.57
C PHE A 36 1.94 -17.41 30.69
N PRO A 37 1.50 -17.61 31.94
CA PRO A 37 2.07 -16.90 33.09
C PRO A 37 3.48 -17.42 33.39
N GLY A 38 4.45 -16.53 33.59
CA GLY A 38 5.86 -16.91 33.75
C GLY A 38 6.83 -15.73 33.87
N PRO A 39 8.13 -16.01 34.07
CA PRO A 39 9.14 -14.96 34.28
C PRO A 39 9.25 -13.99 33.09
N TRP A 40 9.04 -14.49 31.86
CA TRP A 40 9.07 -13.72 30.62
C TRP A 40 8.06 -12.54 30.57
N GLU A 41 7.02 -12.53 31.42
CA GLU A 41 6.05 -11.42 31.51
C GLU A 41 6.68 -10.08 31.95
N GLU A 42 7.88 -10.11 32.54
CA GLU A 42 8.68 -8.92 32.83
C GLU A 42 9.15 -8.17 31.56
N ASN A 43 9.15 -8.85 30.41
CA ASN A 43 9.49 -8.27 29.11
C ASN A 43 8.29 -7.63 28.40
N ILE A 44 7.06 -7.85 28.88
CA ILE A 44 5.86 -7.24 28.29
C ILE A 44 5.86 -5.73 28.59
N PHE A 45 6.16 -4.92 27.57
CA PHE A 45 6.12 -3.46 27.59
C PHE A 45 4.70 -2.89 27.79
N ALA A 46 3.67 -3.65 27.41
CA ALA A 46 2.27 -3.28 27.59
C ALA A 46 1.97 -2.89 29.04
N PRO A 47 1.26 -1.77 29.29
CA PRO A 47 0.96 -1.32 30.65
C PRO A 47 -0.18 -2.11 31.28
N SER A 48 -0.24 -2.14 32.62
CA SER A 48 -1.32 -2.77 33.38
C SER A 48 -2.62 -1.94 33.46
N SER A 49 -2.62 -0.74 32.88
CA SER A 49 -3.70 0.24 32.93
C SER A 49 -3.82 0.97 31.59
N ARG A 50 -5.06 1.28 31.18
CA ARG A 50 -5.36 2.17 30.04
C ARG A 50 -4.90 3.60 30.32
N THR A 51 -4.93 4.04 31.57
CA THR A 51 -4.45 5.36 31.99
C THR A 51 -3.01 5.24 32.48
N LEU A 52 -2.10 6.03 31.89
CA LEU A 52 -0.69 6.14 32.27
C LEU A 52 -0.34 7.58 32.68
N ASN A 53 0.67 7.71 33.54
CA ASN A 53 1.41 8.94 33.75
C ASN A 53 2.82 8.80 33.11
N PRO A 54 3.50 9.90 32.77
CA PRO A 54 4.91 9.87 32.39
C PRO A 54 5.78 9.28 33.52
N GLU A 55 6.89 8.63 33.19
CA GLU A 55 7.81 8.11 34.22
C GLU A 55 8.60 9.22 34.90
N LYS A 56 9.01 10.23 34.11
CA LYS A 56 9.89 11.33 34.53
C LYS A 56 9.79 12.51 33.58
N LEU A 57 10.38 13.64 33.97
CA LEU A 57 10.60 14.79 33.08
C LEU A 57 12.09 15.16 32.99
N PHE A 58 12.43 15.97 31.98
CA PHE A 58 13.73 16.63 31.84
C PHE A 58 13.59 17.97 31.09
N LEU A 59 14.64 18.79 31.13
CA LEU A 59 14.72 20.05 30.36
C LEU A 59 15.54 19.82 29.09
N ILE A 60 15.13 20.39 27.95
CA ILE A 60 15.88 20.29 26.68
C ILE A 60 17.32 20.80 26.82
N SER A 61 17.56 21.82 27.66
CA SER A 61 18.89 22.36 27.96
C SER A 61 19.75 21.45 28.85
N GLN A 62 19.18 20.47 29.54
CA GLN A 62 19.87 19.53 30.43
C GLN A 62 19.27 18.12 30.31
N PRO A 63 19.30 17.48 29.11
CA PRO A 63 18.49 16.30 28.78
C PRO A 63 19.01 14.99 29.39
N SER A 64 20.05 15.07 30.23
CA SER A 64 20.60 14.01 31.06
C SER A 64 20.18 14.11 32.53
N LYS A 65 19.54 15.21 32.96
CA LYS A 65 19.01 15.38 34.30
C LYS A 65 17.50 15.20 34.29
N THR A 66 17.04 14.17 34.98
CA THR A 66 15.62 13.85 35.13
C THR A 66 15.10 14.21 36.52
N ALA A 67 13.80 14.45 36.64
CA ALA A 67 13.08 14.61 37.90
C ALA A 67 11.73 13.89 37.84
N ASP A 68 11.06 13.78 38.99
CA ASP A 68 9.67 13.34 39.09
C ASP A 68 8.79 14.17 38.14
N TYR A 69 7.83 13.53 37.46
CA TYR A 69 7.07 14.18 36.38
C TYR A 69 6.15 15.32 36.89
N ALA A 70 5.71 15.28 38.14
CA ALA A 70 4.87 16.33 38.70
C ALA A 70 5.09 16.50 40.22
N PRO A 71 4.88 17.70 40.77
CA PRO A 71 4.52 18.95 40.07
C PRO A 71 5.72 19.66 39.43
N PHE A 72 5.49 20.41 38.34
CA PHE A 72 6.53 21.19 37.65
C PHE A 72 6.04 22.61 37.32
N ALA A 73 6.95 23.60 37.29
CA ALA A 73 6.60 25.01 37.06
C ALA A 73 7.23 25.58 35.79
N LEU A 74 6.38 26.02 34.85
CA LEU A 74 6.73 26.81 33.68
C LEU A 74 6.66 28.30 34.07
N HIS A 75 7.65 29.09 33.67
CA HIS A 75 7.83 30.49 34.07
C HIS A 75 8.09 31.39 32.86
N GLY A 76 7.11 32.20 32.48
CA GLY A 76 7.20 33.12 31.34
C GLY A 76 7.11 32.44 29.97
N ASN A 77 7.09 33.27 28.93
CA ASN A 77 6.91 32.86 27.55
C ASN A 77 8.08 32.00 27.02
N GLY A 78 7.78 30.90 26.34
CA GLY A 78 8.78 29.97 25.80
C GLY A 78 9.49 29.11 26.86
N SER A 79 9.00 29.11 28.10
CA SER A 79 9.43 28.11 29.08
C SER A 79 8.80 26.76 28.73
N LEU A 80 9.60 25.70 28.77
CA LEU A 80 9.21 24.35 28.34
C LEU A 80 9.80 23.25 29.21
N VAL A 81 9.18 22.08 29.15
CA VAL A 81 9.63 20.84 29.81
C VAL A 81 9.23 19.62 28.99
N VAL A 82 10.05 18.57 28.99
CA VAL A 82 9.80 17.33 28.26
C VAL A 82 9.53 16.19 29.22
N TYR A 83 8.40 15.52 29.02
CA TYR A 83 7.97 14.32 29.71
C TYR A 83 8.40 13.08 28.92
N ASP A 84 8.99 12.09 29.59
CA ASP A 84 9.39 10.80 29.01
C ASP A 84 8.49 9.70 29.61
N PHE A 85 7.70 9.03 28.76
CA PHE A 85 6.88 7.87 29.15
C PHE A 85 7.70 6.58 29.32
N GLY A 86 9.02 6.63 29.11
CA GLY A 86 9.94 5.49 29.21
C GLY A 86 9.93 4.57 27.99
N LYS A 87 8.80 4.55 27.27
CA LYS A 87 8.46 3.71 26.13
C LYS A 87 7.50 4.44 25.19
N GLU A 88 7.35 3.89 24.00
CA GLU A 88 6.33 4.28 23.03
C GLU A 88 4.92 4.12 23.59
N VAL A 89 4.05 5.12 23.38
CA VAL A 89 2.66 5.17 23.83
C VAL A 89 1.79 5.92 22.80
N GLY A 90 0.47 5.88 22.94
CA GLY A 90 -0.42 6.56 21.99
C GLY A 90 -1.86 6.64 22.49
N GLY A 91 -2.53 7.77 22.24
CA GLY A 91 -3.89 8.04 22.73
C GLY A 91 -4.16 9.52 23.04
N ILE A 92 -4.90 9.78 24.12
CA ILE A 92 -5.41 11.09 24.53
C ILE A 92 -4.75 11.58 25.82
N VAL A 93 -3.99 12.67 25.72
CA VAL A 93 -3.34 13.33 26.86
C VAL A 93 -4.29 14.30 27.57
N SER A 94 -4.26 14.27 28.90
CA SER A 94 -4.87 15.23 29.80
C SER A 94 -3.82 15.87 30.71
N VAL A 95 -3.97 17.16 30.99
CA VAL A 95 -3.06 17.93 31.87
C VAL A 95 -3.88 18.73 32.86
N ASN A 96 -3.62 18.52 34.16
CA ASN A 96 -4.11 19.38 35.23
C ASN A 96 -3.02 20.39 35.60
N PHE A 97 -3.35 21.68 35.63
CA PHE A 97 -2.39 22.74 35.94
C PHE A 97 -3.06 23.98 36.53
N SER A 98 -2.33 24.76 37.31
CA SER A 98 -2.76 26.08 37.76
C SER A 98 -1.91 27.20 37.16
N SER A 99 -2.50 28.37 36.93
CA SER A 99 -1.84 29.52 36.29
C SER A 99 -1.97 30.81 37.11
N THR A 100 -1.00 31.71 36.96
CA THR A 100 -1.00 33.01 37.65
C THR A 100 -1.55 34.17 36.80
N GLY A 101 -2.13 33.89 35.64
CA GLY A 101 -2.60 34.89 34.67
C GLY A 101 -3.08 34.22 33.37
N SER A 102 -3.10 34.95 32.26
CA SER A 102 -3.55 34.43 30.96
C SER A 102 -2.41 33.93 30.05
N GLY A 103 -2.74 33.00 29.17
CA GLY A 103 -1.79 32.39 28.25
C GLY A 103 -2.37 31.19 27.49
N ALA A 104 -1.48 30.37 26.94
CA ALA A 104 -1.79 29.09 26.35
C ALA A 104 -0.74 28.04 26.77
N LEU A 105 -1.20 26.84 27.09
CA LEU A 105 -0.35 25.67 27.27
C LEU A 105 -0.19 24.99 25.90
N GLY A 106 1.03 25.05 25.35
CA GLY A 106 1.41 24.32 24.15
C GLY A 106 1.73 22.86 24.47
N VAL A 107 1.33 21.97 23.56
CA VAL A 107 1.38 20.51 23.70
C VAL A 107 1.90 19.88 22.41
N ALA A 108 3.10 19.32 22.45
CA ALA A 108 3.81 18.74 21.30
C ALA A 108 4.32 17.32 21.58
N PHE A 109 4.39 16.48 20.54
CA PHE A 109 4.61 15.04 20.67
C PHE A 109 5.72 14.53 19.76
N THR A 110 6.60 13.65 20.24
CA THR A 110 7.59 12.96 19.39
C THR A 110 7.85 11.51 19.81
N GLU A 111 8.12 10.63 18.85
CA GLU A 111 8.56 9.25 19.16
C GLU A 111 10.04 9.22 19.57
N ALA A 112 10.90 9.98 18.87
CA ALA A 112 12.34 10.01 19.14
C ALA A 112 12.79 11.31 19.82
N LYS A 113 13.94 11.22 20.52
CA LYS A 113 14.52 12.33 21.27
C LYS A 113 15.10 13.45 20.37
N ASN A 114 15.32 13.17 19.09
CA ASN A 114 15.94 14.10 18.13
C ASN A 114 15.05 15.33 17.81
N TRP A 115 13.74 15.18 17.90
CA TRP A 115 12.78 16.19 17.42
C TRP A 115 12.02 16.91 18.54
N ILE A 116 12.37 16.65 19.81
CA ILE A 116 11.71 17.27 20.97
C ILE A 116 11.80 18.80 20.92
N GLY A 117 10.69 19.47 21.23
CA GLY A 117 10.59 20.93 21.17
C GLY A 117 9.15 21.40 21.26
N GLU A 118 8.92 22.66 20.90
CA GLU A 118 7.59 23.27 20.87
C GLU A 118 6.71 22.76 19.70
N TRP A 119 7.22 21.82 18.90
CA TRP A 119 6.63 21.29 17.67
C TRP A 119 6.65 19.75 17.74
N SER A 120 5.60 19.11 17.24
CA SER A 120 5.51 17.65 17.14
C SER A 120 6.29 17.13 15.94
N ASP A 121 6.71 15.85 15.97
CA ASP A 121 7.27 15.19 14.79
C ASP A 121 6.20 14.99 13.70
N SER A 122 6.63 14.85 12.46
CA SER A 122 5.71 14.84 11.32
C SER A 122 4.91 13.54 11.25
N SER A 123 3.60 13.64 11.03
CA SER A 123 2.71 12.48 10.91
C SER A 123 1.62 12.61 9.84
N ASN A 124 1.41 13.82 9.33
CA ASN A 124 0.30 14.17 8.43
C ASN A 124 0.40 13.59 7.01
N GLY A 125 1.61 13.40 6.47
CA GLY A 125 1.84 12.82 5.12
C GLY A 125 1.47 13.70 3.94
N GLY A 126 0.84 14.87 4.19
CA GLY A 126 0.51 15.83 3.15
C GLY A 126 1.67 16.75 2.74
N PHE A 127 2.74 16.86 3.56
CA PHE A 127 3.93 17.71 3.37
C PHE A 127 3.66 19.19 2.99
N LYS A 128 2.45 19.70 3.27
CA LYS A 128 2.01 21.08 3.01
C LYS A 128 2.24 22.04 4.18
N GLY A 129 2.68 21.52 5.31
CA GLY A 129 2.93 22.25 6.55
C GLY A 129 3.24 21.28 7.70
N PRO A 130 3.82 21.77 8.79
CA PRO A 130 4.23 20.97 9.94
C PRO A 130 3.02 20.47 10.75
N ASP A 131 3.22 19.39 11.50
CA ASP A 131 2.30 18.93 12.54
C ASP A 131 2.13 19.98 13.66
N GLY A 132 3.18 20.72 14.01
CA GLY A 132 3.12 21.80 14.99
C GLY A 132 2.71 21.33 16.39
N ALA A 133 1.93 22.12 17.12
CA ALA A 133 1.47 21.81 18.47
C ALA A 133 -0.01 22.14 18.67
N LEU A 134 -0.61 21.52 19.69
CA LEU A 134 -1.94 21.87 20.18
C LEU A 134 -1.83 22.91 21.30
N TYR A 135 -2.89 23.70 21.50
CA TYR A 135 -2.89 24.81 22.46
C TYR A 135 -4.13 24.79 23.36
N GLY A 136 -3.91 24.65 24.66
CA GLY A 136 -4.91 24.85 25.71
C GLY A 136 -4.91 26.31 26.19
N ASN A 137 -5.79 27.14 25.62
CA ASN A 137 -5.89 28.56 25.98
C ASN A 137 -6.57 28.77 27.35
N PHE A 138 -6.04 29.68 28.18
CA PHE A 138 -6.62 30.07 29.46
C PHE A 138 -6.60 31.60 29.65
N THR A 139 -7.71 32.16 30.12
CA THR A 139 -7.96 33.62 30.11
C THR A 139 -7.74 34.32 31.45
N GLU A 140 -7.62 33.58 32.54
CA GLU A 140 -7.48 34.11 33.90
C GLU A 140 -6.67 33.16 34.79
N ALA A 141 -6.18 33.68 35.91
CA ALA A 141 -5.47 32.90 36.92
C ALA A 141 -6.42 31.93 37.64
N GLY A 142 -6.00 30.69 37.84
CA GLY A 142 -6.81 29.65 38.48
C GLY A 142 -6.31 28.24 38.18
N SER A 143 -7.10 27.22 38.53
CA SER A 143 -6.87 25.84 38.10
C SER A 143 -7.56 25.57 36.76
N HIS A 144 -6.88 24.83 35.90
CA HIS A 144 -7.27 24.52 34.53
C HIS A 144 -7.06 23.03 34.26
N TYR A 145 -7.94 22.47 33.44
CA TYR A 145 -7.85 21.09 32.99
C TYR A 145 -7.93 21.06 31.46
N TYR A 146 -6.84 20.65 30.84
CA TYR A 146 -6.75 20.47 29.39
C TYR A 146 -6.92 18.98 29.06
N VAL A 147 -7.71 18.69 28.03
CA VAL A 147 -7.83 17.36 27.42
C VAL A 147 -7.61 17.54 25.92
N MET A 148 -6.73 16.73 25.34
CA MET A 148 -6.51 16.73 23.89
C MET A 148 -7.81 16.35 23.15
N PRO A 149 -8.26 17.11 22.13
CA PRO A 149 -9.43 16.74 21.35
C PRO A 149 -9.21 15.42 20.59
N ASP A 150 -10.22 14.54 20.60
CA ASP A 150 -10.13 13.18 20.05
C ASP A 150 -9.62 13.11 18.60
N LYS A 151 -10.06 14.03 17.72
CA LYS A 151 -9.58 14.10 16.32
C LYS A 151 -8.08 14.36 16.18
N TYR A 152 -7.42 14.81 17.25
CA TYR A 152 -5.98 15.03 17.33
C TYR A 152 -5.27 13.95 18.15
N LEU A 153 -5.91 12.79 18.39
CA LEU A 153 -5.27 11.61 18.98
C LEU A 153 -3.86 11.41 18.40
N ARG A 154 -2.85 11.35 19.28
CA ARG A 154 -1.48 11.07 18.86
C ARG A 154 -1.30 9.56 18.89
N GLY A 155 -1.19 8.96 17.71
CA GLY A 155 -1.20 7.51 17.57
C GLY A 155 0.06 6.83 18.09
N GLY A 156 1.21 7.49 17.94
CA GLY A 156 2.51 7.11 18.52
C GLY A 156 3.26 8.37 18.97
N PHE A 157 3.84 8.29 20.18
CA PHE A 157 4.86 9.16 20.74
C PHE A 157 5.47 8.51 22.00
N ARG A 158 6.70 8.90 22.36
CA ARG A 158 7.32 8.61 23.66
C ARG A 158 7.50 9.86 24.51
N TYR A 159 7.76 10.98 23.86
CA TYR A 159 8.05 12.26 24.49
C TYR A 159 6.89 13.24 24.29
N LEU A 160 6.54 13.93 25.37
CA LEU A 160 5.52 14.98 25.39
C LEU A 160 6.18 16.27 25.87
N THR A 161 6.21 17.30 25.04
CA THR A 161 6.70 18.63 25.44
C THR A 161 5.53 19.52 25.82
N LEU A 162 5.56 20.06 27.04
CA LEU A 162 4.65 21.10 27.51
C LEU A 162 5.38 22.44 27.59
N PHE A 163 4.78 23.50 27.06
CA PHE A 163 5.38 24.82 27.02
C PHE A 163 4.37 25.96 27.21
N LEU A 164 4.82 27.09 27.75
CA LEU A 164 3.96 28.23 28.09
C LEU A 164 4.09 29.37 27.08
N ILE A 165 2.98 29.73 26.43
CA ILE A 165 2.86 30.97 25.65
C ILE A 165 2.12 32.03 26.49
N THR A 166 2.70 33.21 26.65
CA THR A 166 2.09 34.33 27.39
C THR A 166 2.73 35.67 27.00
N SER A 167 2.01 36.78 27.20
CA SER A 167 2.51 38.14 26.96
C SER A 167 3.00 38.86 28.23
N GLY A 168 3.03 38.17 29.38
CA GLY A 168 3.42 38.76 30.66
C GLY A 168 4.21 37.81 31.57
N ASN A 169 4.45 38.23 32.81
CA ASN A 169 5.13 37.40 33.82
C ASN A 169 4.16 36.38 34.46
N VAL A 170 3.66 35.46 33.63
CA VAL A 170 2.76 34.37 34.04
C VAL A 170 3.58 33.11 34.30
N SER A 171 3.18 32.34 35.32
CA SER A 171 3.66 30.99 35.55
C SER A 171 2.52 29.99 35.42
N ALA A 172 2.82 28.79 34.95
CA ALA A 172 1.90 27.65 34.90
C ALA A 172 2.52 26.47 35.66
N HIS A 173 1.85 26.05 36.73
CA HIS A 173 2.22 24.94 37.58
C HIS A 173 1.48 23.68 37.12
N ILE A 174 2.19 22.79 36.44
CA ILE A 174 1.67 21.47 36.06
C ILE A 174 1.55 20.62 37.32
N GLU A 175 0.32 20.18 37.61
CA GLU A 175 -0.05 19.43 38.81
C GLU A 175 -0.11 17.92 38.53
N ASP A 176 -0.59 17.53 37.35
CA ASP A 176 -0.61 16.14 36.85
C ASP A 176 -0.61 16.10 35.32
N VAL A 177 -0.06 15.03 34.75
CA VAL A 177 -0.10 14.68 33.34
C VAL A 177 -0.49 13.21 33.23
N SER A 178 -1.54 12.93 32.46
CA SER A 178 -2.03 11.57 32.22
C SER A 178 -2.36 11.32 30.74
N LEU A 179 -2.34 10.06 30.34
CA LEU A 179 -2.61 9.58 28.99
C LEU A 179 -3.63 8.43 29.06
N GLU A 180 -4.77 8.57 28.37
CA GLU A 180 -5.66 7.46 28.03
C GLU A 180 -5.12 6.79 26.75
N ILE A 181 -4.66 5.54 26.84
CA ILE A 181 -4.17 4.76 25.70
C ILE A 181 -5.30 4.48 24.71
N GLY A 182 -5.06 4.72 23.42
CA GLY A 182 -6.03 4.49 22.35
C GLY A 182 -5.91 3.14 21.64
N PHE A 183 -4.72 2.52 21.62
CA PHE A 183 -4.47 1.26 20.93
C PHE A 183 -4.96 0.03 21.72
N GLN A 184 -5.03 -1.11 21.02
CA GLN A 184 -5.63 -2.37 21.44
C GLN A 184 -6.98 -2.15 22.16
N PRO A 185 -7.97 -1.54 21.47
CA PRO A 185 -9.15 -0.99 22.13
C PRO A 185 -10.01 -2.06 22.82
N THR A 186 -10.13 -3.24 22.20
CA THR A 186 -11.02 -4.33 22.65
C THR A 186 -10.48 -5.18 23.80
N TRP A 187 -9.24 -4.96 24.25
CA TRP A 187 -8.63 -5.72 25.35
C TRP A 187 -8.71 -4.94 26.66
N SER A 188 -9.43 -5.44 27.67
CA SER A 188 -9.44 -4.83 29.01
C SER A 188 -8.06 -4.93 29.69
N ASN A 189 -7.41 -6.09 29.57
CA ASN A 189 -6.05 -6.32 30.07
C ASN A 189 -5.03 -6.26 28.93
N LEU A 190 -4.34 -5.13 28.78
CA LEU A 190 -3.31 -4.95 27.74
C LEU A 190 -2.11 -5.91 27.88
N LYS A 191 -1.90 -6.56 29.03
CA LYS A 191 -0.86 -7.57 29.25
C LYS A 191 -1.27 -9.00 28.89
N ALA A 192 -2.51 -9.24 28.44
CA ALA A 192 -3.05 -10.58 28.19
C ALA A 192 -2.52 -11.25 26.89
N TYR A 193 -1.21 -11.27 26.70
CA TYR A 193 -0.57 -11.85 25.51
C TYR A 193 -0.86 -13.34 25.44
N GLN A 194 -1.06 -13.84 24.22
CA GLN A 194 -1.45 -15.23 23.95
C GLN A 194 -0.27 -16.07 23.42
N GLY A 195 0.94 -15.54 23.48
CA GLY A 195 2.18 -16.22 23.22
C GLY A 195 3.36 -15.57 23.94
N TYR A 196 4.50 -16.26 23.95
CA TYR A 196 5.72 -15.86 24.64
C TYR A 196 6.97 -16.44 23.97
N PHE A 197 8.12 -15.84 24.29
CA PHE A 197 9.45 -16.36 23.98
C PHE A 197 10.40 -16.05 25.14
N HIS A 198 11.30 -16.99 25.44
CA HIS A 198 12.35 -16.80 26.42
C HIS A 198 13.60 -17.62 26.04
N SER A 199 14.78 -17.08 26.28
CA SER A 199 16.07 -17.70 26.01
C SER A 199 17.14 -17.20 26.98
N ASP A 200 18.33 -17.80 26.95
CA ASP A 200 19.50 -17.34 27.70
C ASP A 200 20.17 -16.08 27.12
N ASP A 201 19.63 -15.49 26.05
CA ASP A 201 20.04 -14.20 25.49
C ASP A 201 18.96 -13.12 25.77
N ASP A 202 19.25 -12.29 26.78
CA ASP A 202 18.38 -11.18 27.19
C ASP A 202 18.07 -10.19 26.06
N LEU A 203 18.97 -10.00 25.09
CA LEU A 203 18.74 -9.08 23.98
C LEU A 203 17.71 -9.66 23.01
N LEU A 204 17.80 -10.97 22.68
CA LEU A 204 16.79 -11.64 21.87
C LEU A 204 15.42 -11.66 22.58
N ASN A 205 15.42 -11.85 23.91
CA ASN A 205 14.21 -11.73 24.72
C ASN A 205 13.58 -10.34 24.53
N LYS A 206 14.33 -9.25 24.74
CA LYS A 206 13.78 -7.88 24.57
C LYS A 206 13.31 -7.61 23.14
N ILE A 207 14.07 -8.01 22.12
CA ILE A 207 13.71 -7.81 20.70
C ILE A 207 12.38 -8.51 20.35
N TRP A 208 12.14 -9.72 20.84
CA TRP A 208 10.89 -10.44 20.59
C TRP A 208 9.68 -9.63 21.11
N TYR A 209 9.80 -9.08 22.33
CA TYR A 209 8.74 -8.30 22.96
C TYR A 209 8.59 -6.89 22.38
N THR A 210 9.64 -6.28 21.81
CA THR A 210 9.47 -5.00 21.09
C THR A 210 8.68 -5.16 19.79
N GLY A 211 8.88 -6.26 19.06
CA GLY A 211 8.04 -6.60 17.91
C GLY A 211 6.58 -6.85 18.31
N ALA A 212 6.35 -7.64 19.37
CA ALA A 212 5.00 -7.88 19.90
C ALA A 212 4.27 -6.60 20.35
N TYR A 213 4.99 -5.70 21.07
CA TYR A 213 4.41 -4.44 21.51
C TYR A 213 4.13 -3.46 20.36
N THR A 214 4.97 -3.45 19.32
CA THR A 214 4.74 -2.66 18.09
C THR A 214 3.42 -3.05 17.44
N LEU A 215 3.17 -4.34 17.29
CA LEU A 215 1.92 -4.86 16.72
C LEU A 215 0.72 -4.41 17.57
N GLN A 216 0.86 -4.45 18.91
CA GLN A 216 -0.18 -3.96 19.82
C GLN A 216 -0.44 -2.45 19.68
N THR A 217 0.59 -1.62 19.46
CA THR A 217 0.38 -0.18 19.19
C THR A 217 -0.29 0.10 17.86
N ASN A 218 -0.21 -0.85 16.93
CA ASN A 218 -0.77 -0.78 15.58
C ASN A 218 -2.18 -1.36 15.45
N GLU A 219 -2.72 -1.99 16.49
CA GLU A 219 -4.14 -2.37 16.55
C GLU A 219 -4.95 -1.18 17.10
N VAL A 220 -5.70 -0.51 16.23
CA VAL A 220 -6.30 0.81 16.51
C VAL A 220 -7.83 0.80 16.37
N PRO A 221 -8.55 1.72 17.05
CA PRO A 221 -9.98 1.92 16.81
C PRO A 221 -10.23 2.36 15.37
N THR A 222 -11.28 1.81 14.75
CA THR A 222 -11.56 1.94 13.32
C THR A 222 -11.91 3.37 12.87
N ASP A 223 -12.23 4.27 13.79
CA ASP A 223 -12.52 5.70 13.54
C ASP A 223 -11.30 6.62 13.78
N THR A 224 -10.11 6.08 14.08
CA THR A 224 -8.88 6.84 14.37
C THR A 224 -7.85 6.83 13.23
N GLY A 225 -8.28 6.56 12.00
CA GLY A 225 -7.45 6.61 10.80
C GLY A 225 -7.05 8.04 10.41
N ARG A 226 -5.93 8.16 9.69
CA ARG A 226 -5.46 9.45 9.15
C ARG A 226 -6.51 10.05 8.21
N GLN A 227 -6.81 11.33 8.40
CA GLN A 227 -7.68 12.07 7.48
C GLN A 227 -7.03 12.19 6.09
N ILE A 228 -7.69 11.65 5.08
CA ILE A 228 -7.37 11.84 3.66
C ILE A 228 -8.54 12.59 2.98
N PRO A 229 -8.30 13.59 2.11
CA PRO A 229 -7.00 14.23 1.84
C PRO A 229 -6.36 14.84 3.10
N ALA A 230 -5.03 14.79 3.15
CA ALA A 230 -4.25 15.29 4.27
C ALA A 230 -4.52 16.78 4.55
N VAL A 231 -4.49 17.17 5.83
CA VAL A 231 -4.72 18.56 6.24
C VAL A 231 -3.53 19.44 5.85
N ALA A 232 -3.73 20.75 5.69
CA ALA A 232 -2.64 21.65 5.27
C ALA A 232 -1.58 21.88 6.37
N VAL A 233 -2.01 21.92 7.63
CA VAL A 233 -1.18 22.13 8.83
C VAL A 233 -1.78 21.31 9.96
N GLY A 234 -0.94 20.77 10.85
CA GLY A 234 -1.38 19.85 11.90
C GLY A 234 -1.58 18.44 11.39
N TRP A 235 -2.22 17.61 12.22
CA TRP A 235 -2.62 16.26 11.89
C TRP A 235 -4.11 16.06 12.18
N ALA A 236 -4.71 14.99 11.68
CA ALA A 236 -6.08 14.60 12.02
C ALA A 236 -6.22 13.07 11.92
N ASN A 237 -6.74 12.46 12.99
CA ASN A 237 -6.91 11.01 13.19
C ASN A 237 -8.38 10.73 13.55
N ASN A 238 -9.28 10.96 12.60
CA ASN A 238 -10.73 10.88 12.76
C ASN A 238 -11.44 10.23 11.55
N ALA A 239 -10.68 9.54 10.69
CA ALA A 239 -11.22 8.90 9.49
C ALA A 239 -11.51 7.41 9.74
N THR A 240 -12.50 6.89 9.03
CA THR A 240 -12.92 5.49 9.14
C THR A 240 -12.04 4.60 8.27
N LEU A 241 -11.37 3.64 8.91
CA LEU A 241 -10.48 2.64 8.30
C LEU A 241 -11.23 1.38 7.82
N GLY A 242 -12.39 1.08 8.41
CA GLY A 242 -13.13 -0.14 8.12
C GLY A 242 -14.25 -0.39 9.13
N TYR A 243 -14.61 -1.66 9.30
CA TYR A 243 -15.67 -2.13 10.20
C TYR A 243 -15.12 -2.79 11.46
N GLY A 244 -15.94 -2.87 12.51
CA GLY A 244 -15.57 -3.43 13.81
C GLY A 244 -14.96 -2.41 14.76
N ASP A 245 -14.53 -2.87 15.93
CA ASP A 245 -14.01 -2.02 17.01
C ASP A 245 -12.48 -1.89 16.98
N THR A 246 -11.79 -2.70 16.16
CA THR A 246 -10.32 -2.73 16.05
C THR A 246 -9.87 -3.11 14.63
N ILE A 247 -8.73 -2.58 14.17
CA ILE A 247 -8.10 -2.87 12.88
C ILE A 247 -6.59 -2.69 12.98
N ILE A 248 -5.81 -3.49 12.24
CA ILE A 248 -4.34 -3.36 12.22
C ILE A 248 -3.89 -2.37 11.14
N VAL A 249 -2.92 -1.51 11.46
CA VAL A 249 -2.31 -0.54 10.54
C VAL A 249 -0.79 -0.73 10.42
N ASP A 250 -0.17 -0.04 9.45
CA ASP A 250 1.28 0.00 9.23
C ASP A 250 2.08 0.45 10.46
N GLY A 251 1.64 1.54 11.10
CA GLY A 251 2.39 2.20 12.17
C GLY A 251 1.53 3.07 13.08
N ALA A 252 2.07 3.34 14.27
CA ALA A 252 1.34 4.05 15.32
C ALA A 252 1.18 5.56 15.02
N LYS A 253 2.29 6.26 14.70
CA LYS A 253 2.31 7.73 14.51
C LYS A 253 1.65 8.21 13.22
N ARG A 254 2.17 7.74 12.08
CA ARG A 254 1.97 8.29 10.73
C ARG A 254 1.35 7.25 9.80
N ASP A 255 0.86 7.69 8.63
CA ASP A 255 -0.04 6.97 7.70
C ASP A 255 -1.30 6.37 8.34
N ARG A 256 -1.18 5.46 9.33
CA ARG A 256 -2.27 4.85 10.10
C ARG A 256 -3.33 4.26 9.17
N ALA A 257 -2.91 3.46 8.19
CA ALA A 257 -3.75 2.84 7.19
C ALA A 257 -3.51 1.32 7.13
N VAL A 258 -4.44 0.58 6.53
CA VAL A 258 -4.22 -0.85 6.25
C VAL A 258 -3.24 -0.96 5.08
N TRP A 259 -2.07 -1.56 5.31
CA TRP A 259 -1.08 -1.83 4.28
C TRP A 259 -0.79 -3.34 4.22
N PRO A 260 -1.30 -4.07 3.21
CA PRO A 260 -1.08 -5.51 3.07
C PRO A 260 0.39 -5.94 3.04
N GLY A 261 1.31 -5.13 2.51
CA GLY A 261 2.75 -5.45 2.50
C GLY A 261 3.31 -5.68 3.90
N ASP A 262 3.01 -4.78 4.84
CA ASP A 262 3.34 -4.90 6.26
C ASP A 262 2.77 -6.18 6.88
N MET A 263 1.55 -6.54 6.50
CA MET A 263 0.86 -7.74 6.99
C MET A 263 1.62 -9.03 6.65
N GLY A 264 2.47 -9.04 5.63
CA GLY A 264 3.37 -10.15 5.30
C GLY A 264 4.31 -10.55 6.44
N ILE A 265 4.78 -9.58 7.23
CA ILE A 265 5.63 -9.79 8.43
C ILE A 265 4.81 -9.69 9.72
N ALA A 266 3.87 -8.74 9.78
CA ALA A 266 3.10 -8.44 10.98
C ALA A 266 2.14 -9.57 11.37
N VAL A 267 1.47 -10.25 10.42
CA VAL A 267 0.46 -11.27 10.74
C VAL A 267 1.05 -12.54 11.37
N PRO A 268 2.13 -13.16 10.84
CA PRO A 268 2.80 -14.28 11.52
C PRO A 268 3.34 -13.90 12.91
N SER A 269 3.81 -12.66 13.06
CA SER A 269 4.36 -12.15 14.33
C SER A 269 3.26 -11.88 15.36
N ALA A 270 2.10 -11.36 14.94
CA ALA A 270 0.93 -11.14 15.79
C ALA A 270 0.34 -12.48 16.25
N PHE A 271 0.27 -13.48 15.36
CA PHE A 271 -0.20 -14.83 15.69
C PHE A 271 0.59 -15.47 16.83
N VAL A 272 1.93 -15.43 16.79
CA VAL A 272 2.76 -16.06 17.82
C VAL A 272 2.88 -15.25 19.13
N SER A 273 2.31 -14.05 19.21
CA SER A 273 2.49 -13.15 20.36
C SER A 273 1.17 -12.63 20.96
N LEU A 274 0.38 -11.88 20.20
CA LEU A 274 -0.92 -11.37 20.63
C LEU A 274 -2.01 -12.43 20.50
N GLY A 275 -1.90 -13.32 19.50
CA GLY A 275 -2.76 -14.48 19.22
C GLY A 275 -4.24 -14.19 18.87
N ASN A 276 -4.75 -13.00 19.17
CA ASN A 276 -6.01 -12.51 18.62
C ASN A 276 -5.75 -11.88 17.24
N LEU A 277 -6.46 -12.36 16.22
CA LEU A 277 -6.34 -11.88 14.84
C LEU A 277 -7.60 -11.14 14.36
N GLU A 278 -8.44 -10.62 15.27
CA GLU A 278 -9.61 -9.79 14.94
C GLU A 278 -9.22 -8.55 14.11
N SER A 279 -8.18 -7.82 14.53
CA SER A 279 -7.67 -6.64 13.84
C SER A 279 -7.16 -6.96 12.42
N VAL A 280 -6.55 -8.14 12.25
CA VAL A 280 -6.09 -8.68 10.95
C VAL A 280 -7.28 -9.06 10.06
N ARG A 281 -8.30 -9.72 10.63
CA ARG A 281 -9.54 -10.08 9.93
C ARG A 281 -10.23 -8.85 9.35
N ASN A 282 -10.36 -7.80 10.15
CA ASN A 282 -11.03 -6.56 9.74
C ASN A 282 -10.22 -5.80 8.66
N ALA A 283 -8.88 -5.82 8.77
CA ALA A 283 -7.99 -5.28 7.74
C ALA A 283 -8.09 -6.05 6.41
N LEU A 284 -8.12 -7.39 6.43
CA LEU A 284 -8.33 -8.17 5.20
C LEU A 284 -9.75 -7.95 4.63
N GLN A 285 -10.78 -7.92 5.48
CA GLN A 285 -12.17 -7.74 5.02
C GLN A 285 -12.34 -6.43 4.27
N ILE A 286 -11.78 -5.30 4.75
CA ILE A 286 -11.93 -4.03 4.05
C ILE A 286 -11.24 -4.04 2.67
N MET A 287 -10.15 -4.80 2.49
CA MET A 287 -9.54 -5.00 1.16
C MET A 287 -10.44 -5.80 0.22
N TYR A 288 -11.18 -6.80 0.71
CA TYR A 288 -12.21 -7.50 -0.09
C TYR A 288 -13.41 -6.61 -0.42
N ASP A 289 -13.85 -5.79 0.54
CA ASP A 289 -14.99 -4.89 0.38
C ASP A 289 -14.68 -3.75 -0.63
N THR A 290 -13.42 -3.33 -0.74
CA THR A 290 -12.96 -2.34 -1.74
C THR A 290 -12.39 -2.94 -3.03
N GLN A 291 -12.29 -4.28 -3.13
CA GLN A 291 -11.78 -4.97 -4.32
C GLN A 291 -12.54 -4.54 -5.59
N ASN A 292 -11.80 -4.29 -6.68
CA ASN A 292 -12.39 -4.00 -7.97
C ASN A 292 -13.13 -5.25 -8.50
N ASN A 293 -14.46 -5.23 -8.43
CA ASN A 293 -15.31 -6.34 -8.87
C ASN A 293 -15.23 -6.66 -10.37
N SER A 294 -14.72 -5.75 -11.21
CA SER A 294 -14.57 -5.97 -12.65
C SER A 294 -13.22 -6.55 -13.05
N THR A 295 -12.14 -6.18 -12.35
CA THR A 295 -10.77 -6.65 -12.67
C THR A 295 -10.26 -7.73 -11.72
N GLY A 296 -10.77 -7.80 -10.49
CA GLY A 296 -10.22 -8.61 -9.40
C GLY A 296 -9.09 -7.93 -8.62
N ALA A 297 -8.66 -6.74 -9.01
CA ALA A 297 -7.58 -6.01 -8.34
C ALA A 297 -7.98 -5.56 -6.93
N PHE A 298 -7.16 -5.90 -5.93
CA PHE A 298 -7.10 -5.19 -4.66
C PHE A 298 -6.42 -3.82 -4.81
N ASP A 299 -6.72 -2.96 -3.84
CA ASP A 299 -5.97 -1.73 -3.57
C ASP A 299 -4.57 -2.05 -3.03
N GLU A 300 -3.63 -1.11 -3.20
CA GLU A 300 -2.32 -1.15 -2.54
C GLU A 300 -2.44 -0.91 -1.02
N SER A 301 -3.35 -0.02 -0.62
CA SER A 301 -3.61 0.33 0.77
C SER A 301 -5.12 0.41 1.01
N GLY A 302 -5.61 0.05 2.19
CA GLY A 302 -7.02 0.22 2.56
C GLY A 302 -7.48 1.70 2.63
N PRO A 303 -8.79 1.92 2.74
CA PRO A 303 -9.35 3.25 2.94
C PRO A 303 -8.93 3.86 4.29
N PRO A 304 -8.90 5.20 4.43
CA PRO A 304 -9.28 6.19 3.42
C PRO A 304 -8.16 6.51 2.42
N LEU A 305 -6.98 5.85 2.52
CA LEU A 305 -5.82 6.12 1.68
C LEU A 305 -6.00 5.55 0.26
N SER A 306 -6.45 4.29 0.14
CA SER A 306 -6.93 3.68 -1.11
C SER A 306 -6.03 3.88 -2.34
N GLN A 307 -4.70 3.82 -2.16
CA GLN A 307 -3.73 3.72 -3.25
C GLN A 307 -3.98 2.44 -4.07
N LYS A 308 -3.58 2.45 -5.35
CA LYS A 308 -3.96 1.44 -6.37
C LYS A 308 -2.73 0.96 -7.13
N ASP A 309 -2.93 -0.01 -8.01
CA ASP A 309 -1.99 -0.39 -9.08
C ASP A 309 -0.64 -0.97 -8.62
N SER A 310 -0.64 -1.65 -7.47
CA SER A 310 0.54 -2.34 -6.89
C SER A 310 0.36 -3.85 -6.87
N ASP A 311 1.03 -4.57 -7.78
CA ASP A 311 0.94 -6.04 -7.88
C ASP A 311 1.56 -6.75 -6.66
N THR A 312 2.58 -6.15 -6.04
CA THR A 312 3.20 -6.66 -4.82
C THR A 312 2.21 -6.64 -3.65
N TYR A 313 1.54 -5.51 -3.41
CA TYR A 313 0.57 -5.39 -2.31
C TYR A 313 -0.73 -6.15 -2.58
N HIS A 314 -1.13 -6.26 -3.86
CA HIS A 314 -2.18 -7.18 -4.30
C HIS A 314 -1.88 -8.62 -3.85
N MET A 315 -0.69 -9.14 -4.15
CA MET A 315 -0.29 -10.49 -3.73
C MET A 315 -0.18 -10.61 -2.20
N TRP A 316 0.29 -9.57 -1.50
CA TRP A 316 0.34 -9.59 -0.04
C TRP A 316 -1.03 -9.66 0.63
N THR A 317 -2.09 -9.09 0.04
CA THR A 317 -3.48 -9.30 0.52
C THR A 317 -3.87 -10.79 0.47
N MET A 318 -3.39 -11.50 -0.55
CA MET A 318 -3.68 -12.93 -0.76
C MET A 318 -2.85 -13.82 0.17
N VAL A 319 -1.57 -13.52 0.34
CA VAL A 319 -0.68 -14.19 1.32
C VAL A 319 -1.17 -13.95 2.75
N GLY A 320 -1.58 -12.72 3.08
CA GLY A 320 -2.21 -12.37 4.34
C GLY A 320 -3.50 -13.16 4.59
N THR A 321 -4.33 -13.33 3.55
CA THR A 321 -5.52 -14.19 3.60
C THR A 321 -5.15 -15.65 3.89
N TYR A 322 -4.15 -16.21 3.20
CA TYR A 322 -3.69 -17.58 3.45
C TYR A 322 -3.20 -17.76 4.89
N ASN A 323 -2.36 -16.85 5.39
CA ASN A 323 -1.84 -16.88 6.76
C ASN A 323 -2.98 -16.77 7.79
N TYR A 324 -3.93 -15.85 7.60
CA TYR A 324 -5.10 -15.72 8.45
C TYR A 324 -5.91 -17.02 8.52
N MET A 325 -6.13 -17.69 7.38
CA MET A 325 -6.83 -18.97 7.31
C MET A 325 -6.04 -20.12 7.96
N LEU A 326 -4.71 -20.15 7.79
CA LEU A 326 -3.82 -21.11 8.43
C LEU A 326 -3.87 -20.99 9.98
N PHE A 327 -3.99 -19.77 10.49
CA PHE A 327 -3.96 -19.51 11.94
C PHE A 327 -5.33 -19.60 12.62
N THR A 328 -6.43 -19.33 11.91
CA THR A 328 -7.78 -19.25 12.50
C THR A 328 -8.78 -20.30 12.03
N ASN A 329 -8.63 -20.81 10.79
CA ASN A 329 -9.66 -21.61 10.11
C ASN A 329 -11.07 -20.95 10.13
N ASP A 330 -11.17 -19.62 9.97
CA ASP A 330 -12.45 -18.90 9.82
C ASP A 330 -13.11 -19.23 8.47
N SER A 331 -13.84 -20.36 8.43
CA SER A 331 -14.56 -20.82 7.25
C SER A 331 -15.55 -19.81 6.70
N ASP A 332 -16.19 -19.03 7.58
CA ASP A 332 -17.23 -18.08 7.21
C ASP A 332 -16.63 -16.87 6.49
N PHE A 333 -15.46 -16.40 6.93
CA PHE A 333 -14.65 -15.42 6.20
C PHE A 333 -14.21 -15.96 4.84
N LEU A 334 -13.73 -17.21 4.77
CA LEU A 334 -13.30 -17.80 3.50
C LEU A 334 -14.47 -17.96 2.53
N GLU A 335 -15.59 -18.54 2.95
CA GLU A 335 -16.79 -18.74 2.11
C GLU A 335 -17.35 -17.42 1.59
N THR A 336 -17.32 -16.36 2.41
CA THR A 336 -17.76 -15.01 2.01
C THR A 336 -16.84 -14.41 0.94
N ASN A 337 -15.52 -14.55 1.11
CA ASN A 337 -14.52 -13.84 0.29
C ASN A 337 -13.91 -14.70 -0.84
N TRP A 338 -14.22 -16.00 -0.93
CA TRP A 338 -13.59 -16.93 -1.89
C TRP A 338 -13.72 -16.48 -3.35
N ALA A 339 -14.89 -16.01 -3.76
CA ALA A 339 -15.09 -15.49 -5.10
C ALA A 339 -14.23 -14.24 -5.39
N GLY A 340 -13.89 -13.45 -4.37
CA GLY A 340 -12.93 -12.35 -4.46
C GLY A 340 -11.50 -12.84 -4.58
N TYR A 341 -11.11 -13.84 -3.78
CA TYR A 341 -9.78 -14.48 -3.88
C TYR A 341 -9.55 -15.09 -5.27
N GLN A 342 -10.56 -15.75 -5.85
CA GLN A 342 -10.49 -16.28 -7.21
C GLN A 342 -10.27 -15.18 -8.26
N ARG A 343 -11.03 -14.07 -8.19
CA ARG A 343 -10.80 -12.93 -9.09
C ARG A 343 -9.41 -12.30 -8.95
N ALA A 344 -8.86 -12.27 -7.73
CA ALA A 344 -7.50 -11.79 -7.50
C ALA A 344 -6.45 -12.72 -8.14
N MET A 345 -6.62 -14.05 -8.01
CA MET A 345 -5.80 -15.03 -8.73
C MET A 345 -5.92 -14.84 -10.25
N ASP A 346 -7.12 -14.65 -10.78
CA ASP A 346 -7.35 -14.41 -12.21
C ASP A 346 -6.71 -13.09 -12.69
N TYR A 347 -6.73 -12.03 -11.86
CA TYR A 347 -6.07 -10.76 -12.14
C TYR A 347 -4.55 -10.92 -12.26
N ILE A 348 -3.88 -11.45 -11.23
CA ILE A 348 -2.42 -11.56 -11.22
C ILE A 348 -1.92 -12.59 -12.24
N TYR A 349 -2.62 -13.71 -12.41
CA TYR A 349 -2.28 -14.67 -13.46
C TYR A 349 -2.65 -14.20 -14.86
N GLY A 350 -3.63 -13.31 -15.04
CA GLY A 350 -3.92 -12.69 -16.33
C GLY A 350 -2.71 -11.96 -16.91
N LYS A 351 -1.89 -11.34 -16.05
CA LYS A 351 -0.63 -10.69 -16.42
C LYS A 351 0.46 -11.69 -16.85
N LEU A 352 0.52 -12.86 -16.23
CA LEU A 352 1.50 -13.92 -16.51
C LEU A 352 1.08 -14.89 -17.62
N ALA A 353 -0.22 -15.11 -17.83
CA ALA A 353 -0.75 -16.13 -18.73
C ALA A 353 -0.40 -15.89 -20.20
N THR A 354 -0.29 -14.62 -20.60
CA THR A 354 0.20 -14.18 -21.92
C THR A 354 1.59 -14.76 -22.24
N TRP A 355 2.42 -15.01 -21.23
CA TRP A 355 3.77 -15.59 -21.38
C TRP A 355 3.75 -17.12 -21.21
N ALA A 356 2.83 -17.68 -20.43
CA ALA A 356 2.83 -19.08 -20.01
C ALA A 356 1.98 -20.06 -20.85
N GLY A 357 1.10 -19.55 -21.71
CA GLY A 357 0.40 -20.30 -22.78
C GLY A 357 -0.47 -21.49 -22.30
N ASP A 358 -1.18 -21.36 -21.17
CA ASP A 358 -1.72 -22.51 -20.41
C ASP A 358 -3.23 -22.43 -20.09
N SER A 359 -3.96 -23.54 -20.24
CA SER A 359 -5.44 -23.64 -20.16
C SER A 359 -5.93 -24.95 -19.50
N GLY A 360 -5.93 -25.03 -18.16
CA GLY A 360 -6.28 -26.24 -17.39
C GLY A 360 -7.08 -26.02 -16.09
N ASP A 361 -7.13 -27.05 -15.23
CA ASP A 361 -7.85 -27.10 -13.94
C ASP A 361 -7.15 -26.27 -12.84
N LEU A 362 -7.88 -25.60 -11.96
CA LEU A 362 -7.39 -24.44 -11.18
C LEU A 362 -6.19 -24.72 -10.26
N SER A 363 -6.25 -25.74 -9.41
CA SER A 363 -5.17 -26.03 -8.45
C SER A 363 -3.89 -26.49 -9.16
N ASP A 364 -4.04 -27.39 -10.13
CA ASP A 364 -2.93 -27.89 -10.94
C ASP A 364 -2.39 -26.79 -11.87
N THR A 365 -3.25 -25.87 -12.34
CA THR A 365 -2.88 -24.71 -13.15
C THR A 365 -2.04 -23.71 -12.36
N TRP A 366 -2.45 -23.34 -11.14
CA TRP A 366 -1.65 -22.43 -10.31
C TRP A 366 -0.32 -23.09 -9.89
N THR A 367 -0.31 -24.39 -9.61
CA THR A 367 0.93 -25.14 -9.32
C THR A 367 1.86 -25.20 -10.54
N SER A 368 1.32 -25.52 -11.72
CA SER A 368 2.04 -25.51 -13.01
C SER A 368 2.63 -24.14 -13.33
N ARG A 369 1.83 -23.07 -13.20
CA ARG A 369 2.26 -21.70 -13.49
C ARG A 369 3.31 -21.20 -12.50
N ALA A 370 3.20 -21.54 -11.21
CA ALA A 370 4.24 -21.24 -10.23
C ALA A 370 5.57 -21.95 -10.55
N ALA A 371 5.52 -23.21 -10.99
CA ALA A 371 6.71 -23.95 -11.44
C ALA A 371 7.37 -23.28 -12.67
N LYS A 372 6.59 -22.95 -13.71
CA LYS A 372 7.05 -22.22 -14.90
C LYS A 372 7.65 -20.86 -14.56
N LEU A 373 7.04 -20.11 -13.63
CA LEU A 373 7.55 -18.81 -13.18
C LEU A 373 8.90 -18.96 -12.48
N ARG A 374 9.05 -19.97 -11.62
CA ARG A 374 10.34 -20.28 -10.97
C ARG A 374 11.43 -20.64 -11.97
N GLU A 375 11.10 -21.41 -13.01
CA GLU A 375 12.02 -21.73 -14.11
C GLU A 375 12.49 -20.45 -14.83
N ALA A 376 11.55 -19.58 -15.21
CA ALA A 376 11.87 -18.30 -15.87
C ALA A 376 12.73 -17.39 -14.99
N ILE A 377 12.44 -17.26 -13.69
CA ILE A 377 13.27 -16.45 -12.76
C ILE A 377 14.71 -16.98 -12.73
N ASN A 378 14.90 -18.31 -12.67
CA ASN A 378 16.22 -18.95 -12.66
C ASN A 378 16.97 -18.87 -14.01
N GLU A 379 16.25 -18.71 -15.12
CA GLU A 379 16.83 -18.56 -16.47
C GLU A 379 17.26 -17.11 -16.75
N TYR A 380 16.40 -16.13 -16.47
CA TYR A 380 16.60 -14.74 -16.93
C TYR A 380 17.20 -13.78 -15.89
N CYS A 381 16.98 -14.03 -14.59
CA CYS A 381 17.42 -13.11 -13.52
C CYS A 381 18.68 -13.59 -12.79
N TRP A 382 19.06 -14.86 -12.89
CA TRP A 382 20.22 -15.41 -12.17
C TRP A 382 21.55 -14.93 -12.78
N ASP A 383 22.44 -14.41 -11.93
CA ASP A 383 23.82 -14.07 -12.30
C ASP A 383 24.79 -15.11 -11.74
N GLU A 384 25.29 -15.98 -12.62
CA GLU A 384 26.24 -17.06 -12.29
C GLU A 384 27.63 -16.52 -11.87
N ALA A 385 28.02 -15.31 -12.29
CA ALA A 385 29.31 -14.72 -11.95
C ALA A 385 29.29 -14.05 -10.58
N TYR A 386 28.15 -13.44 -10.21
CA TYR A 386 27.93 -12.88 -8.88
C TYR A 386 27.52 -13.97 -7.87
N GLY A 387 26.64 -14.90 -8.25
CA GLY A 387 26.08 -15.94 -7.40
C GLY A 387 24.79 -15.55 -6.66
N ALA A 388 23.99 -14.66 -7.27
CA ALA A 388 22.69 -14.21 -6.76
C ALA A 388 21.79 -13.74 -7.91
N PHE A 389 20.53 -13.40 -7.62
CA PHE A 389 19.63 -12.78 -8.59
C PHE A 389 19.93 -11.29 -8.79
N LYS A 390 19.90 -10.87 -10.06
CA LYS A 390 19.71 -9.48 -10.45
C LYS A 390 18.29 -9.02 -10.12
N ASP A 391 18.09 -7.71 -10.03
CA ASP A 391 16.80 -7.05 -9.85
C ASP A 391 15.72 -7.51 -10.85
N ASN A 392 16.09 -7.65 -12.13
CA ASN A 392 15.17 -8.11 -13.16
C ASN A 392 15.91 -8.71 -14.38
N ALA A 393 15.14 -9.14 -15.39
CA ALA A 393 15.63 -9.80 -16.60
C ALA A 393 16.39 -8.89 -17.59
N THR A 394 16.48 -7.57 -17.35
CA THR A 394 17.26 -6.65 -18.19
C THR A 394 18.76 -6.68 -17.86
N ASP A 395 19.54 -5.89 -18.61
CA ASP A 395 20.96 -5.68 -18.33
C ASP A 395 21.11 -4.67 -17.16
N THR A 396 21.37 -5.20 -15.97
CA THR A 396 21.50 -4.46 -14.72
C THR A 396 22.55 -5.10 -13.83
N THR A 397 23.27 -4.26 -13.09
CA THR A 397 24.28 -4.69 -12.09
C THR A 397 23.75 -4.63 -10.66
N LEU A 398 22.44 -4.46 -10.48
CA LEU A 398 21.79 -4.44 -9.17
C LEU A 398 21.37 -5.86 -8.78
N HIS A 399 21.89 -6.34 -7.64
CA HIS A 399 21.47 -7.59 -6.99
C HIS A 399 20.80 -7.20 -5.66
N PRO A 400 19.47 -7.00 -5.63
CA PRO A 400 18.80 -6.36 -4.50
C PRO A 400 18.63 -7.32 -3.32
N GLN A 401 18.51 -6.74 -2.12
CA GLN A 401 18.36 -7.48 -0.86
C GLN A 401 17.00 -8.21 -0.84
N ASP A 402 15.94 -7.56 -1.29
CA ASP A 402 14.57 -8.07 -1.25
C ASP A 402 14.34 -9.34 -2.08
N ALA A 403 14.61 -9.31 -3.40
CA ALA A 403 14.39 -10.43 -4.29
C ALA A 403 15.21 -11.65 -3.88
N ASN A 404 16.46 -11.44 -3.45
CA ASN A 404 17.35 -12.50 -2.99
C ASN A 404 16.92 -13.09 -1.64
N SER A 405 16.48 -12.26 -0.69
CA SER A 405 15.93 -12.72 0.60
C SER A 405 14.65 -13.53 0.42
N MET A 406 13.74 -13.05 -0.44
CA MET A 406 12.49 -13.74 -0.75
C MET A 406 12.72 -15.02 -1.58
N ALA A 407 13.74 -15.07 -2.44
CA ALA A 407 14.10 -16.28 -3.18
C ALA A 407 14.54 -17.43 -2.27
N LEU A 408 15.27 -17.13 -1.18
CA LEU A 408 15.58 -18.12 -0.12
C LEU A 408 14.30 -18.58 0.60
N LEU A 409 13.46 -17.63 1.03
CA LEU A 409 12.26 -17.92 1.83
C LEU A 409 11.20 -18.73 1.06
N PHE A 410 11.04 -18.48 -0.23
CA PHE A 410 10.03 -19.13 -1.08
C PHE A 410 10.55 -20.35 -1.85
N GLY A 411 11.82 -20.75 -1.67
CA GLY A 411 12.38 -21.94 -2.34
C GLY A 411 12.43 -21.80 -3.86
N VAL A 412 12.82 -20.62 -4.33
CA VAL A 412 12.96 -20.32 -5.78
C VAL A 412 14.17 -21.03 -6.38
N VAL A 413 15.17 -21.36 -5.56
CA VAL A 413 16.48 -21.91 -5.95
C VAL A 413 16.72 -23.30 -5.34
N ASP A 414 17.70 -24.02 -5.88
CA ASP A 414 18.28 -25.23 -5.28
C ASP A 414 19.21 -24.91 -4.09
N ASP A 415 19.65 -25.95 -3.37
CA ASP A 415 20.47 -25.84 -2.15
C ASP A 415 21.83 -25.13 -2.39
N ASP A 416 22.46 -25.32 -3.57
CA ASP A 416 23.76 -24.72 -3.88
C ASP A 416 23.62 -23.22 -4.17
N ARG A 417 22.63 -22.84 -4.99
CA ARG A 417 22.28 -21.43 -5.26
C ARG A 417 21.76 -20.72 -4.00
N ALA A 418 21.01 -21.43 -3.16
CA ALA A 418 20.56 -20.93 -1.86
C ALA A 418 21.72 -20.63 -0.91
N ALA A 419 22.72 -21.52 -0.83
CA ALA A 419 23.92 -21.29 -0.04
C ALA A 419 24.69 -20.05 -0.53
N SER A 420 24.82 -19.89 -1.86
CA SER A 420 25.46 -18.74 -2.50
C SER A 420 24.74 -17.42 -2.20
N ILE A 421 23.43 -17.31 -2.46
CA ILE A 421 22.64 -16.12 -2.12
C ILE A 421 22.77 -15.80 -0.61
N SER A 422 22.65 -16.82 0.24
CA SER A 422 22.74 -16.63 1.69
C SER A 422 24.12 -16.15 2.15
N GLU A 423 25.18 -16.35 1.37
CA GLU A 423 26.50 -15.77 1.62
C GLU A 423 26.57 -14.34 1.09
N ARG A 424 26.09 -14.10 -0.14
CA ARG A 424 26.07 -12.77 -0.77
C ARG A 424 25.28 -11.71 -0.04
N LEU A 425 24.16 -12.06 0.60
CA LEU A 425 23.41 -11.11 1.42
C LEU A 425 24.25 -10.52 2.57
N THR A 426 25.27 -11.25 3.05
CA THR A 426 26.18 -10.75 4.09
C THR A 426 27.18 -9.70 3.59
N ASP A 427 27.40 -9.58 2.28
CA ASP A 427 28.25 -8.52 1.68
C ASP A 427 27.64 -7.11 1.92
N ASN A 428 26.32 -7.02 2.18
CA ASN A 428 25.58 -5.79 2.47
C ASN A 428 25.64 -5.35 3.95
N TRP A 429 26.29 -6.11 4.84
CA TRP A 429 26.18 -5.92 6.29
C TRP A 429 27.12 -4.85 6.85
N THR A 430 26.51 -3.87 7.52
CA THR A 430 27.19 -2.87 8.35
C THR A 430 27.22 -3.32 9.83
N PRO A 431 27.92 -2.58 10.73
CA PRO A 431 27.82 -2.83 12.17
C PRO A 431 26.41 -2.66 12.75
N ILE A 432 25.49 -2.02 12.04
CA ILE A 432 24.14 -1.68 12.51
C ILE A 432 23.01 -2.27 11.66
N GLY A 433 23.30 -3.19 10.72
CA GLY A 433 22.29 -3.83 9.86
C GLY A 433 22.68 -3.92 8.39
N ALA A 434 21.85 -4.58 7.58
CA ALA A 434 22.06 -4.74 6.13
C ALA A 434 21.54 -3.51 5.36
N VAL A 435 22.39 -2.93 4.51
CA VAL A 435 22.00 -1.83 3.60
C VAL A 435 21.36 -2.44 2.36
N ALA A 436 20.18 -1.95 1.97
CA ALA A 436 19.49 -2.40 0.76
C ALA A 436 20.18 -1.83 -0.50
N PRO A 437 20.74 -2.65 -1.42
CA PRO A 437 21.33 -2.16 -2.66
C PRO A 437 20.33 -1.39 -3.54
N GLU A 438 19.06 -1.80 -3.53
CA GLU A 438 17.92 -1.18 -4.22
C GLU A 438 17.53 0.20 -3.65
N LEU A 439 17.88 0.45 -2.38
CA LEU A 439 17.65 1.72 -1.70
C LEU A 439 18.92 2.13 -0.94
N PRO A 440 19.96 2.61 -1.66
CA PRO A 440 21.27 2.88 -1.09
C PRO A 440 21.23 3.73 0.18
N GLU A 441 22.21 3.49 1.06
CA GLU A 441 22.33 4.07 2.41
C GLU A 441 21.24 3.69 3.41
N ASN A 442 20.11 3.12 3.00
CA ASN A 442 19.00 2.79 3.89
C ASN A 442 19.13 1.35 4.39
N ILE A 443 18.88 1.17 5.68
CA ILE A 443 18.70 -0.12 6.34
C ILE A 443 17.20 -0.28 6.58
N SER A 444 16.62 -1.31 5.95
CA SER A 444 15.20 -1.63 6.05
C SER A 444 15.00 -2.91 6.87
N PRO A 445 14.53 -2.83 8.11
CA PRO A 445 14.14 -4.00 8.89
C PRO A 445 12.93 -4.75 8.31
N PHE A 446 12.15 -4.15 7.39
CA PHE A 446 11.17 -4.88 6.58
C PHE A 446 11.85 -5.92 5.68
N ILE A 447 12.80 -5.48 4.85
CA ILE A 447 13.52 -6.39 3.96
C ILE A 447 14.42 -7.34 4.76
N SER A 448 15.08 -6.84 5.80
CA SER A 448 15.88 -7.67 6.71
C SER A 448 15.02 -8.72 7.44
N SER A 449 13.70 -8.50 7.62
CA SER A 449 12.79 -9.52 8.18
C SER A 449 12.59 -10.71 7.22
N PHE A 450 12.69 -10.51 5.91
CA PHE A 450 12.75 -11.61 4.94
C PHE A 450 14.13 -12.24 4.93
N GLU A 451 15.21 -11.46 5.02
CA GLU A 451 16.60 -11.98 5.03
C GLU A 451 16.85 -12.98 6.18
N ILE A 452 16.47 -12.60 7.42
CA ILE A 452 16.63 -13.50 8.58
C ILE A 452 15.82 -14.79 8.40
N GLN A 453 14.61 -14.72 7.83
CA GLN A 453 13.79 -15.90 7.57
C GLN A 453 14.37 -16.75 6.43
N GLY A 454 14.91 -16.13 5.37
CA GLY A 454 15.63 -16.79 4.30
C GLY A 454 16.83 -17.59 4.83
N HIS A 455 17.70 -16.96 5.61
CA HIS A 455 18.81 -17.63 6.30
C HIS A 455 18.35 -18.80 7.18
N LEU A 456 17.28 -18.64 7.97
CA LEU A 456 16.74 -19.68 8.83
C LEU A 456 16.13 -20.85 8.06
N THR A 457 15.51 -20.57 6.91
CA THR A 457 14.94 -21.57 5.99
C THR A 457 16.03 -22.44 5.37
N VAL A 458 17.16 -21.85 4.97
CA VAL A 458 18.28 -22.56 4.30
C VAL A 458 19.38 -23.04 5.27
N GLY A 459 19.05 -23.14 6.56
CA GLY A 459 19.93 -23.76 7.56
C GLY A 459 21.15 -22.92 7.96
N GLN A 460 21.06 -21.60 7.84
CA GLN A 460 22.11 -20.63 8.22
C GLN A 460 21.70 -19.76 9.45
N PRO A 461 21.26 -20.35 10.57
CA PRO A 461 20.67 -19.60 11.69
C PRO A 461 21.67 -18.67 12.41
N ALA A 462 22.97 -18.94 12.30
CA ALA A 462 24.02 -18.05 12.80
C ALA A 462 23.96 -16.67 12.12
N ARG A 463 23.78 -16.64 10.80
CA ARG A 463 23.62 -15.39 10.03
C ARG A 463 22.37 -14.63 10.48
N ALA A 464 21.26 -15.34 10.67
CA ALA A 464 20.01 -14.74 11.14
C ALA A 464 20.13 -14.11 12.54
N LEU A 465 20.64 -14.83 13.54
CA LEU A 465 20.82 -14.26 14.88
C LEU A 465 21.82 -13.10 14.91
N GLU A 466 22.87 -13.15 14.09
CA GLU A 466 23.81 -12.04 13.96
C GLU A 466 23.12 -10.78 13.39
N LEU A 467 22.35 -10.90 12.31
CA LEU A 467 21.61 -9.76 11.74
C LEU A 467 20.53 -9.24 12.70
N ILE A 468 19.85 -10.11 13.46
CA ILE A 468 18.91 -9.70 14.52
C ILE A 468 19.61 -8.83 15.57
N ARG A 469 20.75 -9.29 16.10
CA ARG A 469 21.53 -8.56 17.11
C ARG A 469 22.16 -7.28 16.55
N ARG A 470 22.55 -7.25 15.26
CA ARG A 470 23.09 -6.06 14.59
C ARG A 470 22.05 -4.97 14.35
N SER A 471 20.90 -5.30 13.75
CA SER A 471 19.89 -4.32 13.35
C SER A 471 18.94 -3.95 14.49
N TRP A 472 18.12 -4.90 14.94
CA TRP A 472 17.16 -4.66 16.02
C TRP A 472 17.85 -4.43 17.36
N GLY A 473 18.96 -5.14 17.62
CA GLY A 473 19.76 -4.92 18.81
C GLY A 473 20.43 -3.54 18.85
N TRP A 474 20.85 -2.98 17.72
CA TRP A 474 21.33 -1.59 17.68
C TRP A 474 20.19 -0.60 17.93
N TYR A 475 19.05 -0.75 17.25
CA TYR A 475 17.92 0.17 17.44
C TYR A 475 17.37 0.13 18.87
N TYR A 476 17.22 -1.07 19.45
CA TYR A 476 16.78 -1.25 20.83
C TYR A 476 17.69 -0.55 21.85
N ASN A 477 19.01 -0.62 21.65
CA ASN A 477 19.99 0.02 22.54
C ASN A 477 20.28 1.50 22.18
N ASN A 478 19.69 2.04 21.11
CA ASN A 478 19.92 3.44 20.73
C ASN A 478 19.20 4.39 21.70
N PRO A 479 19.90 5.30 22.39
CA PRO A 479 19.32 6.15 23.42
C PRO A 479 18.30 7.18 22.89
N ASN A 480 18.24 7.40 21.58
CA ASN A 480 17.27 8.27 20.93
C ASN A 480 16.04 7.51 20.43
N GLY A 481 16.08 6.18 20.36
CA GLY A 481 14.96 5.32 19.98
C GLY A 481 13.99 5.02 21.13
N THR A 482 12.90 4.33 20.82
CA THR A 482 11.80 4.10 21.78
C THR A 482 12.15 3.12 22.90
N GLN A 483 13.10 2.20 22.68
CA GLN A 483 13.48 1.11 23.61
C GLN A 483 12.32 0.16 23.95
N SER A 484 11.25 0.16 23.15
CA SER A 484 10.03 -0.64 23.39
C SER A 484 9.34 -1.14 22.13
N THR A 485 9.59 -0.54 20.97
CA THR A 485 8.98 -0.90 19.67
C THR A 485 10.07 -1.13 18.63
N VAL A 486 9.71 -1.40 17.39
CA VAL A 486 10.63 -1.52 16.25
C VAL A 486 10.38 -0.43 15.23
N ILE A 487 11.46 0.23 14.80
CA ILE A 487 11.46 1.32 13.82
C ILE A 487 11.17 0.80 12.42
N GLU A 488 10.53 1.63 11.61
CA GLU A 488 10.32 1.45 10.19
C GLU A 488 11.63 1.17 9.41
N GLY A 489 12.66 1.97 9.66
CA GLY A 489 13.96 1.92 9.00
C GLY A 489 14.88 3.05 9.46
N TYR A 490 16.14 3.04 9.04
CA TYR A 490 17.13 4.09 9.36
C TYR A 490 18.26 4.12 8.33
N LEU A 491 19.13 5.12 8.40
CA LEU A 491 20.29 5.24 7.52
C LEU A 491 21.51 4.52 8.11
N GLN A 492 22.41 4.04 7.24
CA GLN A 492 23.68 3.38 7.59
C GLN A 492 24.61 4.23 8.48
N ASN A 493 24.43 5.56 8.48
CA ASN A 493 25.15 6.49 9.34
C ASN A 493 24.59 6.56 10.78
N GLY A 494 23.52 5.82 11.09
CA GLY A 494 22.87 5.76 12.39
C GLY A 494 21.83 6.85 12.65
N THR A 495 21.44 7.66 11.66
CA THR A 495 20.33 8.61 11.80
C THR A 495 18.99 8.00 11.39
N PHE A 496 17.91 8.45 12.04
CA PHE A 496 16.53 8.02 11.76
C PHE A 496 15.95 8.77 10.55
N GLY A 497 16.69 8.77 9.43
CA GLY A 497 16.32 9.45 8.19
C GLY A 497 15.92 8.49 7.07
N TYR A 498 15.28 7.35 7.38
CA TYR A 498 14.84 6.41 6.34
C TYR A 498 13.98 7.10 5.29
N ARG A 499 14.32 6.92 4.01
CA ARG A 499 13.62 7.51 2.84
C ARG A 499 13.38 9.02 2.88
N TRP A 500 14.12 9.78 3.69
CA TRP A 500 13.96 11.23 3.83
C TRP A 500 14.06 11.94 2.47
N ASP A 501 15.06 11.58 1.67
CA ASP A 501 15.33 12.04 0.30
C ASP A 501 14.47 11.36 -0.78
N ARG A 502 13.72 10.30 -0.42
CA ARG A 502 13.05 9.36 -1.35
C ARG A 502 11.63 8.99 -0.91
N GLY A 503 10.80 10.01 -0.77
CA GLY A 503 9.36 9.90 -0.55
C GLY A 503 8.85 10.75 0.62
N TYR A 504 9.72 11.16 1.55
CA TYR A 504 9.34 11.97 2.71
C TYR A 504 9.74 13.45 2.60
N TYR A 505 9.98 13.95 1.38
CA TYR A 505 10.15 15.38 1.08
C TYR A 505 11.18 16.09 1.97
N ASP A 506 12.36 15.46 2.12
CA ASP A 506 13.48 15.88 2.97
C ASP A 506 13.18 15.91 4.48
N ASP A 507 12.06 15.31 4.94
CA ASP A 507 11.62 15.28 6.33
C ASP A 507 11.99 13.97 7.06
N THR A 508 13.08 14.02 7.83
CA THR A 508 13.52 12.91 8.71
C THR A 508 12.55 12.61 9.86
N ALA A 509 11.70 13.56 10.28
CA ALA A 509 10.78 13.38 11.41
C ALA A 509 9.55 12.54 11.05
N TYR A 510 9.34 12.24 9.76
CA TYR A 510 8.23 11.43 9.26
C TYR A 510 8.41 9.91 9.46
N VAL A 511 9.64 9.46 9.72
CA VAL A 511 9.97 8.05 9.97
C VAL A 511 9.22 7.53 11.20
N SER A 512 8.56 6.37 11.08
CA SER A 512 7.81 5.79 12.21
C SER A 512 8.72 4.96 13.11
N HIS A 513 8.65 5.19 14.42
CA HIS A 513 9.36 4.40 15.43
C HIS A 513 8.56 3.22 15.98
N SER A 514 7.31 3.05 15.52
CA SER A 514 6.52 1.86 15.70
C SER A 514 5.92 1.44 14.36
N HIS A 515 6.50 0.44 13.69
CA HIS A 515 6.07 -0.03 12.37
C HIS A 515 6.01 -1.57 12.30
N GLY A 516 4.84 -2.12 11.95
CA GLY A 516 4.54 -3.55 12.06
C GLY A 516 5.40 -4.42 11.15
N TRP A 517 5.81 -3.88 9.99
CA TRP A 517 6.65 -4.58 9.03
C TRP A 517 8.05 -4.97 9.54
N SER A 518 8.47 -4.43 10.69
CA SER A 518 9.78 -4.66 11.30
C SER A 518 9.74 -5.75 12.38
N SER A 519 8.59 -6.40 12.60
CA SER A 519 8.41 -7.38 13.69
C SER A 519 8.95 -8.78 13.38
N GLY A 520 9.67 -8.98 12.27
CA GLY A 520 10.16 -10.29 11.80
C GLY A 520 10.84 -11.16 12.87
N PRO A 521 11.70 -10.63 13.75
CA PRO A 521 12.32 -11.43 14.81
C PRO A 521 11.32 -12.14 15.73
N THR A 522 10.15 -11.56 15.99
CA THR A 522 9.11 -12.14 16.87
C THR A 522 8.64 -13.49 16.33
N SER A 523 8.29 -13.58 15.05
CA SER A 523 7.93 -14.86 14.41
C SER A 523 9.14 -15.74 14.12
N ALA A 524 10.28 -15.17 13.74
CA ALA A 524 11.50 -15.92 13.41
C ALA A 524 12.06 -16.72 14.61
N LEU A 525 12.15 -16.10 15.79
CA LEU A 525 12.66 -16.75 17.00
C LEU A 525 11.74 -17.91 17.47
N THR A 526 10.42 -17.73 17.43
CA THR A 526 9.45 -18.80 17.76
C THR A 526 9.50 -19.93 16.73
N ASN A 527 9.38 -19.61 15.44
CA ASN A 527 9.16 -20.60 14.39
C ASN A 527 10.43 -21.37 13.99
N TYR A 528 11.63 -20.80 14.15
CA TYR A 528 12.87 -21.42 13.68
C TYR A 528 13.89 -21.70 14.80
N ILE A 529 14.06 -20.82 15.80
CA ILE A 529 15.05 -21.04 16.88
C ILE A 529 14.51 -22.02 17.93
N VAL A 530 13.33 -21.74 18.48
CA VAL A 530 12.57 -22.75 19.24
C VAL A 530 12.06 -23.83 18.29
N GLY A 531 11.68 -23.43 17.08
CA GLY A 531 11.41 -24.34 15.97
C GLY A 531 9.97 -24.84 15.88
N ILE A 532 9.05 -24.30 16.68
CA ILE A 532 7.64 -24.76 16.74
C ILE A 532 6.78 -23.98 15.76
N THR A 533 6.08 -24.68 14.86
CA THR A 533 5.28 -24.04 13.80
C THR A 533 4.06 -24.87 13.42
N VAL A 534 2.93 -24.22 13.14
CA VAL A 534 1.74 -24.86 12.57
C VAL A 534 1.91 -25.13 11.08
N THR A 535 1.48 -26.29 10.60
CA THR A 535 1.65 -26.72 9.18
C THR A 535 0.32 -27.01 8.48
N SER A 536 -0.80 -26.89 9.19
CA SER A 536 -2.16 -26.89 8.64
C SER A 536 -3.05 -25.97 9.49
N PRO A 537 -4.29 -25.69 9.06
CA PRO A 537 -5.21 -24.83 9.80
C PRO A 537 -5.31 -25.18 11.29
N LEU A 538 -5.25 -24.15 12.13
CA LEU A 538 -5.25 -24.22 13.61
C LEU A 538 -4.13 -25.07 14.25
N GLY A 539 -3.11 -25.48 13.49
CA GLY A 539 -2.11 -26.42 13.99
C GLY A 539 -2.62 -27.86 14.15
N ALA A 540 -3.68 -28.25 13.42
CA ALA A 540 -4.12 -29.65 13.38
C ALA A 540 -2.96 -30.59 12.96
N THR A 541 -2.07 -30.11 12.09
CA THR A 541 -0.67 -30.55 12.03
C THR A 541 0.32 -29.45 12.36
N TRP A 542 1.47 -29.86 12.90
CA TRP A 542 2.55 -28.98 13.36
C TRP A 542 3.94 -29.61 13.11
N ARG A 543 4.99 -28.82 13.30
CA ARG A 543 6.41 -29.22 13.23
C ARG A 543 7.14 -28.66 14.44
N ILE A 544 8.10 -29.40 14.98
CA ILE A 544 9.15 -28.87 15.87
C ILE A 544 10.52 -29.19 15.27
N ALA A 545 11.29 -28.16 14.93
CA ALA A 545 12.63 -28.28 14.35
C ALA A 545 13.58 -27.18 14.88
N PRO A 546 14.17 -27.37 16.07
CA PRO A 546 14.98 -26.34 16.73
C PRO A 546 16.28 -25.99 15.98
N GLN A 547 16.71 -24.73 16.08
CA GLN A 547 17.99 -24.25 15.54
C GLN A 547 18.78 -23.53 16.64
N PHE A 548 19.72 -24.24 17.27
CA PHE A 548 20.32 -23.81 18.55
C PHE A 548 21.30 -22.64 18.48
N VAL A 549 22.10 -22.56 17.42
CA VAL A 549 23.20 -21.58 17.28
C VAL A 549 24.12 -21.55 18.52
N ASP A 550 24.27 -20.39 19.16
CA ASP A 550 25.12 -20.11 20.32
C ASP A 550 24.35 -20.17 21.66
N LEU A 551 23.02 -20.11 21.62
CA LEU A 551 22.13 -20.19 22.77
C LEU A 551 22.22 -21.54 23.50
N GLN A 552 22.14 -21.53 24.83
CA GLN A 552 22.07 -22.73 25.67
C GLN A 552 20.63 -23.22 25.88
N SER A 553 19.64 -22.34 25.84
CA SER A 553 18.23 -22.69 25.98
C SER A 553 17.31 -21.67 25.32
N ALA A 554 16.23 -22.16 24.71
CA ALA A 554 15.12 -21.33 24.28
C ALA A 554 13.79 -22.07 24.46
N GLU A 555 12.75 -21.33 24.82
CA GLU A 555 11.36 -21.79 24.88
C GLU A 555 10.42 -20.73 24.30
N ALA A 556 9.30 -21.19 23.73
CA ALA A 556 8.23 -20.33 23.24
C ALA A 556 6.91 -21.08 23.22
N GLY A 557 5.82 -20.31 23.17
CA GLY A 557 4.49 -20.85 22.96
C GLY A 557 3.52 -19.83 22.40
N PHE A 558 2.41 -20.33 21.86
CA PHE A 558 1.30 -19.56 21.32
C PHE A 558 -0.01 -20.37 21.47
N THR A 559 -1.17 -19.73 21.29
CA THR A 559 -2.47 -20.40 21.32
C THR A 559 -3.13 -20.48 19.96
N THR A 560 -4.08 -21.41 19.86
CA THR A 560 -5.08 -21.51 18.78
C THR A 560 -6.41 -21.89 19.43
N SER A 561 -7.51 -21.94 18.68
CA SER A 561 -8.78 -22.48 19.19
C SER A 561 -8.73 -23.99 19.52
N LEU A 562 -7.69 -24.73 19.12
CA LEU A 562 -7.46 -26.10 19.57
C LEU A 562 -6.79 -26.18 20.96
N GLY A 563 -6.08 -25.13 21.38
CA GLY A 563 -5.36 -25.08 22.67
C GLY A 563 -3.96 -24.48 22.55
N THR A 564 -3.14 -24.72 23.57
CA THR A 564 -1.76 -24.23 23.66
C THR A 564 -0.77 -25.09 22.86
N PHE A 565 0.16 -24.41 22.19
CA PHE A 565 1.36 -24.97 21.59
C PHE A 565 2.56 -24.39 22.33
N GLN A 566 3.43 -25.24 22.87
CA GLN A 566 4.67 -24.83 23.55
C GLN A 566 5.79 -25.80 23.17
N ALA A 567 7.01 -25.28 23.00
CA ALA A 567 8.22 -26.07 22.96
C ALA A 567 9.35 -25.34 23.67
N GLY A 568 10.24 -26.08 24.30
CA GLY A 568 11.44 -25.55 24.93
C GLY A 568 12.56 -26.57 24.92
N TRP A 569 13.80 -26.11 24.79
CA TRP A 569 14.97 -26.98 24.78
C TRP A 569 16.09 -26.41 25.64
N SER A 570 16.91 -27.31 26.19
CA SER A 570 18.08 -26.94 26.99
C SER A 570 19.26 -27.84 26.65
N ARG A 571 20.41 -27.23 26.35
CA ARG A 571 21.64 -27.91 25.95
C ARG A 571 22.48 -28.33 27.15
N THR A 572 23.22 -29.39 26.94
CA THR A 572 24.25 -29.90 27.83
C THR A 572 25.54 -30.08 27.03
N SER A 573 26.65 -30.42 27.70
CA SER A 573 27.93 -30.67 27.02
C SER A 573 27.95 -31.87 26.07
N THR A 574 26.93 -32.73 26.09
CA THR A 574 26.87 -33.98 25.30
C THR A 574 25.56 -34.21 24.53
N GLY A 575 24.57 -33.34 24.67
CA GLY A 575 23.21 -33.52 24.13
C GLY A 575 22.28 -32.37 24.55
N TYR A 576 20.96 -32.57 24.45
CA TYR A 576 19.94 -31.62 24.89
C TYR A 576 18.66 -32.34 25.33
N THR A 577 17.83 -31.66 26.10
CA THR A 577 16.42 -32.00 26.29
C THR A 577 15.54 -31.14 25.39
N LEU A 578 14.40 -31.69 24.96
CA LEU A 578 13.34 -30.98 24.25
C LEU A 578 12.01 -31.36 24.91
N ASP A 579 11.37 -30.39 25.53
CA ASP A 579 10.07 -30.50 26.16
C ASP A 579 9.04 -29.79 25.27
N PHE A 580 7.85 -30.38 25.08
CA PHE A 580 6.79 -29.76 24.27
C PHE A 580 5.39 -30.13 24.74
N THR A 581 4.45 -29.21 24.55
CA THR A 581 3.02 -29.36 24.80
C THR A 581 2.26 -28.98 23.55
N VAL A 582 1.33 -29.83 23.11
CA VAL A 582 0.48 -29.59 21.94
C VAL A 582 -0.95 -30.11 22.20
N PRO A 583 -1.98 -29.59 21.52
CA PRO A 583 -3.35 -30.01 21.78
C PRO A 583 -3.62 -31.48 21.42
N GLN A 584 -4.46 -32.13 22.22
CA GLN A 584 -4.81 -33.54 22.02
C GLN A 584 -5.51 -33.75 20.66
N GLY A 585 -5.01 -34.72 19.88
CA GLY A 585 -5.56 -35.09 18.57
C GLY A 585 -4.85 -34.43 17.38
N THR A 586 -4.01 -33.43 17.62
CA THR A 586 -3.06 -32.89 16.62
C THR A 586 -1.95 -33.91 16.31
N LYS A 587 -1.23 -33.70 15.21
CA LYS A 587 -0.13 -34.57 14.78
C LYS A 587 1.05 -33.75 14.25
N GLY A 588 2.27 -34.07 14.66
CA GLY A 588 3.44 -33.38 14.13
C GLY A 588 4.69 -34.24 14.08
N ASN A 589 5.68 -33.74 13.33
CA ASN A 589 7.00 -34.30 13.22
C ASN A 589 8.01 -33.56 14.12
N LEU A 590 9.03 -34.28 14.56
CA LEU A 590 10.20 -33.72 15.23
C LEU A 590 11.39 -33.85 14.28
N THR A 591 12.08 -32.76 14.00
CA THR A 591 13.38 -32.76 13.29
C THR A 591 14.45 -32.30 14.26
N LEU A 592 15.20 -33.26 14.78
CA LEU A 592 16.13 -33.08 15.89
C LEU A 592 17.55 -32.84 15.37
N PRO A 593 18.16 -31.65 15.56
CA PRO A 593 19.53 -31.39 15.11
C PRO A 593 20.55 -32.25 15.88
N TYR A 594 21.67 -32.57 15.21
CA TYR A 594 22.82 -33.20 15.84
C TYR A 594 23.63 -32.19 16.68
N ILE A 595 24.20 -32.64 17.80
CA ILE A 595 25.18 -31.86 18.61
C ILE A 595 26.63 -32.15 18.20
N SER A 596 26.87 -33.23 17.46
CA SER A 596 28.21 -33.62 16.98
C SER A 596 28.10 -34.35 15.64
N ALA A 597 29.23 -34.58 14.96
CA ALA A 597 29.26 -35.38 13.74
C ALA A 597 28.80 -36.84 13.94
N ALA A 598 28.74 -37.34 15.18
CA ALA A 598 28.27 -38.68 15.49
C ALA A 598 26.73 -38.74 15.52
N LYS A 599 26.17 -39.82 14.98
CA LYS A 599 24.74 -40.12 15.01
C LYS A 599 24.22 -40.14 16.47
N PRO A 600 23.16 -39.37 16.81
CA PRO A 600 22.66 -39.30 18.18
C PRO A 600 21.83 -40.53 18.57
N THR A 601 21.77 -40.80 19.87
CA THR A 601 20.75 -41.66 20.50
C THR A 601 19.59 -40.77 20.94
N ILE A 602 18.36 -41.16 20.62
CA ILE A 602 17.14 -40.38 20.91
C ILE A 602 16.27 -41.15 21.90
N GLN A 603 15.79 -40.46 22.92
CA GLN A 603 14.84 -41.02 23.90
C GLN A 603 13.62 -40.10 24.00
N ILE A 604 12.43 -40.69 24.05
CA ILE A 604 11.16 -40.00 24.38
C ILE A 604 10.64 -40.64 25.67
N ASP A 605 10.37 -39.83 26.68
CA ASP A 605 9.92 -40.29 28.02
C ASP A 605 10.82 -41.40 28.60
N GLY A 606 12.14 -41.30 28.39
CA GLY A 606 13.13 -42.30 28.79
C GLY A 606 13.15 -43.60 27.97
N THR A 607 12.38 -43.67 26.88
CA THR A 607 12.34 -44.83 25.96
C THR A 607 13.15 -44.54 24.70
N GLU A 608 14.18 -45.35 24.43
CA GLU A 608 15.03 -45.21 23.24
C GLU A 608 14.27 -45.51 21.93
N ILE A 609 14.36 -44.59 20.95
CA ILE A 609 13.66 -44.69 19.67
C ILE A 609 14.63 -45.02 18.53
N THR A 610 14.63 -46.29 18.11
CA THR A 610 15.52 -46.81 17.05
C THR A 610 14.81 -47.14 15.74
N ARG A 611 13.46 -47.19 15.73
CA ARG A 611 12.65 -47.52 14.55
C ARG A 611 11.97 -46.29 13.97
N GLY A 612 11.94 -46.18 12.64
CA GLY A 612 11.25 -45.12 11.92
C GLY A 612 11.99 -43.78 11.83
N VAL A 613 13.01 -43.54 12.67
CA VAL A 613 13.82 -42.32 12.62
C VAL A 613 14.66 -42.28 11.34
N GLN A 614 14.51 -41.20 10.58
CA GLN A 614 15.30 -40.91 9.38
C GLN A 614 16.47 -40.00 9.76
N TYR A 615 17.65 -40.27 9.25
CA TYR A 615 18.87 -39.53 9.56
C TYR A 615 19.45 -38.95 8.27
N ALA A 616 19.42 -37.63 8.13
CA ALA A 616 19.86 -36.91 6.93
C ALA A 616 20.30 -35.48 7.32
N ASN A 617 21.28 -34.92 6.59
CA ASN A 617 21.72 -33.52 6.70
C ASN A 617 21.97 -33.06 8.17
N GLN A 618 22.65 -33.90 8.96
CA GLN A 618 22.93 -33.67 10.39
C GLN A 618 21.67 -33.46 11.27
N THR A 619 20.54 -34.02 10.85
CA THR A 619 19.29 -34.07 11.63
C THR A 619 18.77 -35.49 11.73
N ALA A 620 17.96 -35.73 12.76
CA ALA A 620 17.17 -36.93 12.94
C ALA A 620 15.69 -36.57 12.90
N THR A 621 15.01 -36.92 11.81
CA THR A 621 13.57 -36.67 11.65
C THR A 621 12.75 -37.87 12.07
N MET A 622 11.77 -37.63 12.94
CA MET A 622 10.84 -38.63 13.43
C MET A 622 9.50 -38.53 12.66
N PRO A 623 8.92 -39.65 12.22
CA PRO A 623 7.59 -39.66 11.62
C PRO A 623 6.53 -39.21 12.65
N PRO A 624 5.31 -38.83 12.21
CA PRO A 624 4.30 -38.27 13.09
C PRO A 624 4.07 -39.13 14.32
N ILE A 625 4.34 -38.57 15.51
CA ILE A 625 4.24 -39.31 16.77
C ILE A 625 2.77 -39.69 16.96
N PRO A 626 2.40 -41.00 16.92
CA PRO A 626 1.04 -41.40 17.25
C PRO A 626 0.80 -41.05 18.71
N THR A 627 -0.37 -40.47 19.03
CA THR A 627 -0.73 -40.09 20.40
C THR A 627 -0.43 -41.26 21.33
N LEU A 628 0.59 -41.11 22.19
CA LEU A 628 1.05 -42.18 23.07
C LEU A 628 -0.11 -42.55 23.99
N GLN A 629 -0.74 -43.70 23.74
CA GLN A 629 -1.56 -44.35 24.74
C GLN A 629 -0.62 -44.72 25.89
N LEU A 630 -0.58 -43.86 26.90
CA LEU A 630 0.09 -44.08 28.18
C LEU A 630 -0.43 -45.37 28.82
N ARG A 631 0.16 -46.49 28.41
CA ARG A 631 0.06 -47.75 29.13
C ARG A 631 0.80 -47.55 30.43
N THR A 632 0.04 -47.42 31.52
CA THR A 632 0.54 -47.33 32.89
C THR A 632 1.29 -48.60 33.28
N ALA A 633 2.56 -48.67 32.89
CA ALA A 633 3.47 -49.75 33.20
C ALA A 633 4.00 -49.62 34.64
N ALA A 634 3.15 -49.90 35.61
CA ALA A 634 3.56 -50.02 37.00
C ALA A 634 4.55 -51.19 37.16
N ARG A 635 5.81 -50.89 37.48
CA ARG A 635 6.75 -51.85 38.07
C ARG A 635 7.31 -51.29 39.37
N ALA A 636 7.20 -52.08 40.43
CA ALA A 636 7.56 -51.71 41.79
C ALA A 636 8.76 -52.52 42.30
N HIS A 637 9.63 -51.87 43.06
CA HIS A 637 10.42 -52.45 44.16
C HIS A 637 10.77 -51.31 45.13
N THR A 638 10.15 -51.20 46.32
CA THR A 638 10.49 -51.86 47.61
C THR A 638 11.95 -51.63 48.06
N SER A 639 12.28 -51.09 49.24
CA SER A 639 11.49 -50.71 50.45
C SER A 639 12.20 -49.50 51.16
N ARG A 640 11.93 -49.00 52.39
CA ARG A 640 11.40 -49.58 53.65
C ARG A 640 11.03 -48.47 54.68
N LEU A 641 10.72 -48.88 55.92
CA LEU A 641 10.71 -48.15 57.21
C LEU A 641 9.54 -47.21 57.59
N THR A 642 8.48 -47.88 58.06
CA THR A 642 7.78 -47.70 59.37
C THR A 642 6.95 -46.44 59.71
N ARG A 643 5.89 -46.70 60.49
CA ARG A 643 4.64 -45.93 60.74
C ARG A 643 4.43 -45.74 62.26
N PRO A 644 3.48 -44.91 62.78
CA PRO A 644 2.03 -45.26 62.88
C PRO A 644 1.04 -44.07 62.60
N GLN A 645 -0.08 -44.26 61.89
CA GLN A 645 -1.48 -44.53 62.34
C GLN A 645 -2.15 -43.41 63.18
N CYS A 646 -3.40 -42.95 62.89
CA CYS A 646 -4.64 -43.74 62.77
C CYS A 646 -5.71 -43.22 61.75
N LEU A 647 -6.47 -44.17 61.16
CA LEU A 647 -7.96 -44.31 61.04
C LEU A 647 -8.86 -43.06 60.82
N ARG A 648 -9.98 -43.06 60.05
CA ARG A 648 -10.64 -44.05 59.14
C ARG A 648 -11.66 -43.30 58.23
N GLN A 649 -11.69 -43.70 56.94
CA GLN A 649 -12.82 -43.96 56.01
C GLN A 649 -14.31 -43.83 56.46
N PRO A 650 -15.33 -43.79 55.54
CA PRO A 650 -15.29 -44.29 54.14
C PRO A 650 -15.93 -43.45 53.00
N GLN A 651 -15.63 -43.89 51.77
CA GLN A 651 -16.36 -43.73 50.48
C GLN A 651 -17.73 -44.49 50.49
N PRO A 652 -18.64 -44.50 49.44
CA PRO A 652 -18.33 -44.51 47.98
C PRO A 652 -19.38 -43.91 46.97
N GLN A 653 -19.00 -43.93 45.67
CA GLN A 653 -19.74 -44.29 44.42
C GLN A 653 -21.28 -44.05 44.32
N SER A 654 -21.87 -43.67 43.17
CA SER A 654 -21.91 -44.47 41.92
C SER A 654 -22.52 -43.74 40.69
N ARG A 655 -22.35 -44.37 39.52
CA ARG A 655 -22.75 -44.01 38.13
C ARG A 655 -24.26 -43.82 37.82
N LEU A 656 -24.51 -42.99 36.79
CA LEU A 656 -25.44 -43.12 35.64
C LEU A 656 -26.92 -43.58 35.85
N PHE A 657 -27.90 -42.76 35.41
CA PHE A 657 -28.64 -42.90 34.12
C PHE A 657 -30.00 -42.15 34.06
N ILE A 658 -30.43 -41.80 32.82
CA ILE A 658 -31.82 -41.84 32.30
C ILE A 658 -32.81 -40.63 32.48
N THR A 659 -33.02 -39.95 31.34
CA THR A 659 -34.29 -39.39 30.78
C THR A 659 -34.86 -37.99 31.14
N PRO A 660 -35.66 -37.36 30.24
CA PRO A 660 -35.88 -35.91 30.22
C PRO A 660 -37.32 -35.44 30.53
N ARG A 661 -37.46 -34.17 30.92
CA ARG A 661 -38.61 -33.25 30.75
C ARG A 661 -38.16 -31.85 31.18
N ALA A 662 -38.20 -30.79 30.37
CA ALA A 662 -39.35 -30.10 29.76
C ALA A 662 -40.08 -29.11 30.69
N ILE A 663 -40.22 -27.86 30.19
CA ILE A 663 -41.32 -26.90 30.41
C ILE A 663 -41.23 -25.86 31.56
N ARG A 664 -41.22 -24.57 31.11
CA ARG A 664 -41.73 -23.29 31.69
C ARG A 664 -41.03 -22.59 32.86
N ASN A 665 -40.70 -21.31 32.57
CA ASN A 665 -41.19 -20.08 33.21
C ASN A 665 -41.90 -20.22 34.58
N THR A 666 -41.48 -19.43 35.57
CA THR A 666 -42.19 -18.17 35.92
C THR A 666 -41.39 -17.24 36.85
N SER A 667 -41.45 -15.95 36.50
CA SER A 667 -41.35 -14.71 37.29
C SER A 667 -41.42 -14.71 38.83
N THR A 668 -40.62 -13.80 39.43
CA THR A 668 -40.97 -12.75 40.44
C THR A 668 -39.74 -11.79 40.51
N SER A 669 -39.78 -10.46 40.37
CA SER A 669 -40.37 -9.39 41.21
C SER A 669 -39.87 -9.42 42.68
N THR A 670 -39.46 -8.34 43.37
CA THR A 670 -39.78 -6.89 43.22
C THR A 670 -38.85 -6.00 44.10
N SER A 671 -39.12 -4.68 44.18
CA SER A 671 -38.66 -3.63 45.14
C SER A 671 -37.24 -3.04 44.92
N THR A 672 -37.05 -1.77 44.49
CA THR A 672 -37.33 -0.42 45.10
C THR A 672 -36.42 -0.11 46.29
N SER A 673 -35.68 1.01 46.36
CA SER A 673 -36.22 2.38 46.35
C SER A 673 -35.19 3.54 46.14
N THR A 674 -35.53 4.48 45.24
CA THR A 674 -35.49 5.97 45.34
C THR A 674 -34.32 6.80 45.92
N SER A 675 -33.84 7.75 45.09
CA SER A 675 -33.35 9.10 45.44
C SER A 675 -33.71 10.06 44.27
N SER A 676 -34.58 11.06 44.47
CA SER A 676 -34.30 12.49 44.76
C SER A 676 -33.51 13.25 43.68
N ALA A 677 -34.00 14.44 43.30
CA ALA A 677 -33.71 15.08 42.00
C ALA A 677 -33.05 16.47 42.10
N SER A 678 -32.32 16.88 41.05
CA SER A 678 -32.18 18.30 40.71
C SER A 678 -32.02 18.55 39.19
N THR A 679 -32.74 19.58 38.71
CA THR A 679 -32.52 20.42 37.51
C THR A 679 -32.15 19.79 36.15
N LYS A 680 -33.10 19.85 35.20
CA LYS A 680 -32.96 19.44 33.79
C LYS A 680 -32.44 20.57 32.89
N ASN A 681 -31.62 20.21 31.90
CA ASN A 681 -31.25 21.04 30.75
C ASN A 681 -32.18 20.70 29.55
N PRO A 682 -32.90 21.64 28.91
CA PRO A 682 -34.07 21.32 28.07
C PRO A 682 -33.78 21.10 26.57
N LEU A 683 -32.84 20.20 26.22
CA LEU A 683 -32.56 19.82 24.82
C LEU A 683 -32.35 18.31 24.59
N ARG A 684 -33.02 17.44 25.37
CA ARG A 684 -32.96 15.97 25.13
C ARG A 684 -34.27 15.27 25.47
N THR A 685 -35.18 15.19 24.50
CA THR A 685 -36.41 14.37 24.57
C THR A 685 -36.47 13.35 23.45
N THR A 686 -36.04 12.12 23.74
CA THR A 686 -36.38 10.94 22.94
C THR A 686 -36.80 9.82 23.89
N SER A 687 -38.11 9.53 23.92
CA SER A 687 -38.63 8.31 24.55
C SER A 687 -38.11 7.06 23.83
N PRO A 688 -38.00 5.91 24.52
CA PRO A 688 -37.62 4.66 23.87
C PRO A 688 -38.65 4.30 22.78
N ARG A 689 -38.21 4.18 21.53
CA ARG A 689 -39.08 3.70 20.44
C ARG A 689 -39.33 2.21 20.57
N ASN A 690 -40.61 1.83 20.52
CA ASN A 690 -41.03 0.43 20.52
C ASN A 690 -40.58 -0.27 19.23
N ARG A 691 -39.49 -1.04 19.33
CA ARG A 691 -38.84 -1.79 18.23
C ARG A 691 -39.82 -2.67 17.43
N GLU A 692 -40.89 -3.17 18.06
CA GLU A 692 -41.95 -3.93 17.37
C GLU A 692 -42.84 -3.08 16.46
N GLN A 693 -43.14 -1.82 16.84
CA GLN A 693 -43.97 -0.94 16.00
C GLN A 693 -43.21 -0.49 14.75
N ASP A 694 -41.91 -0.20 14.86
CA ASP A 694 -41.09 0.14 13.70
C ASP A 694 -40.87 -1.07 12.78
N LEU A 695 -40.63 -2.28 13.33
CA LEU A 695 -40.58 -3.52 12.54
C LEU A 695 -41.90 -3.80 11.79
N ALA A 696 -43.06 -3.59 12.44
CA ALA A 696 -44.35 -3.71 11.78
C ALA A 696 -44.56 -2.65 10.70
N ARG A 697 -44.07 -1.40 10.91
CA ARG A 697 -44.14 -0.32 9.92
C ARG A 697 -43.28 -0.59 8.69
N THR A 698 -42.05 -1.08 8.88
CA THR A 698 -41.13 -1.43 7.79
C THR A 698 -41.64 -2.64 6.99
N LYS A 699 -42.16 -3.68 7.65
CA LYS A 699 -42.81 -4.80 6.92
C LYS A 699 -44.01 -4.32 6.10
N ARG A 700 -44.80 -3.36 6.63
CA ARG A 700 -45.96 -2.81 5.92
C ARG A 700 -45.56 -1.87 4.77
N SER A 701 -44.48 -1.09 4.89
CA SER A 701 -43.97 -0.28 3.76
C SER A 701 -43.35 -1.16 2.67
N MET A 702 -42.60 -2.21 3.02
CA MET A 702 -42.08 -3.19 2.06
C MET A 702 -43.21 -3.88 1.28
N LEU A 703 -44.29 -4.30 1.97
CA LEU A 703 -45.47 -4.88 1.31
C LEU A 703 -46.19 -3.89 0.38
N ILE A 704 -46.33 -2.62 0.77
CA ILE A 704 -46.92 -1.57 -0.07
C ILE A 704 -46.04 -1.29 -1.30
N SER A 705 -44.71 -1.21 -1.13
CA SER A 705 -43.77 -1.01 -2.24
C SER A 705 -43.76 -2.20 -3.21
N ALA A 706 -43.76 -3.43 -2.71
CA ALA A 706 -43.88 -4.64 -3.53
C ALA A 706 -45.21 -4.67 -4.31
N SER A 707 -46.33 -4.31 -3.65
CA SER A 707 -47.64 -4.19 -4.31
C SER A 707 -47.63 -3.13 -5.41
N GLY A 708 -46.98 -1.99 -5.17
CA GLY A 708 -46.82 -0.92 -6.16
C GLY A 708 -46.01 -1.34 -7.39
N MET A 709 -44.91 -2.08 -7.20
CA MET A 709 -44.13 -2.61 -8.32
C MET A 709 -44.95 -3.58 -9.20
N VAL A 710 -45.75 -4.46 -8.59
CA VAL A 710 -46.65 -5.36 -9.34
C VAL A 710 -47.72 -4.57 -10.09
N LEU A 711 -48.31 -3.54 -9.48
CA LEU A 711 -49.30 -2.67 -10.14
C LEU A 711 -48.71 -1.88 -11.31
N CYS A 712 -47.48 -1.38 -11.19
CA CYS A 712 -46.77 -0.73 -12.29
C CYS A 712 -46.42 -1.69 -13.43
N ALA A 713 -46.03 -2.94 -13.11
CA ALA A 713 -45.77 -3.97 -14.13
C ALA A 713 -47.05 -4.33 -14.91
N VAL A 714 -48.19 -4.48 -14.23
CA VAL A 714 -49.50 -4.70 -14.86
C VAL A 714 -49.92 -3.49 -15.70
N GLY A 715 -49.65 -2.26 -15.23
CA GLY A 715 -49.90 -1.03 -15.98
C GLY A 715 -49.09 -0.93 -17.28
N MET A 716 -47.79 -1.19 -17.22
CA MET A 716 -46.93 -1.24 -18.42
C MET A 716 -47.39 -2.34 -19.39
N TYR A 717 -47.69 -3.54 -18.89
CA TYR A 717 -48.21 -4.62 -19.72
C TYR A 717 -49.52 -4.24 -20.40
N ALA A 718 -50.43 -3.54 -19.71
CA ALA A 718 -51.69 -3.06 -20.28
C ALA A 718 -51.48 -2.01 -21.38
N VAL A 719 -50.53 -1.08 -21.21
CA VAL A 719 -50.19 -0.06 -22.23
C VAL A 719 -49.56 -0.69 -23.47
N ILE A 720 -48.70 -1.70 -23.30
CA ILE A 720 -48.12 -2.46 -24.41
C ILE A 720 -49.21 -3.28 -25.13
N LYS A 721 -50.22 -3.76 -24.41
CA LYS A 721 -51.35 -4.53 -24.97
C LYS A 721 -52.43 -3.70 -25.65
N SER A 722 -52.55 -2.42 -25.35
CA SER A 722 -53.64 -1.55 -25.82
C SER A 722 -53.29 -0.68 -27.03
N ASP A 723 -52.05 -0.76 -27.54
CA ASP A 723 -51.57 -0.14 -28.79
C ASP A 723 -51.94 1.35 -28.93
N VAL A 724 -51.77 2.09 -27.84
CA VAL A 724 -52.22 3.50 -27.69
C VAL A 724 -51.45 4.48 -28.60
N PHE A 725 -50.35 4.05 -29.21
CA PHE A 725 -49.47 4.87 -30.07
C PHE A 725 -49.30 4.23 -31.46
N GLY A 726 -50.43 3.84 -32.06
CA GLY A 726 -50.52 2.99 -33.24
C GLY A 726 -49.58 3.33 -34.42
N LEU A 727 -49.03 2.27 -34.99
CA LEU A 727 -48.19 2.26 -36.19
C LEU A 727 -48.98 1.75 -37.41
N GLU A 728 -49.19 2.63 -38.39
CA GLU A 728 -49.59 2.35 -39.78
C GLU A 728 -48.98 3.45 -40.68
N SER A 729 -48.71 3.29 -41.98
CA SER A 729 -48.53 2.15 -42.90
C SER A 729 -47.74 2.70 -44.12
N THR A 730 -47.01 1.94 -44.95
CA THR A 730 -47.43 1.28 -46.21
C THR A 730 -46.18 0.58 -46.81
N THR A 731 -46.10 -0.67 -47.29
CA THR A 731 -46.84 -1.55 -48.24
C THR A 731 -46.35 -1.59 -49.71
N LYS A 732 -45.91 -2.81 -50.12
CA LYS A 732 -45.83 -3.42 -51.49
C LYS A 732 -44.79 -2.88 -52.50
N GLY A 733 -44.16 -3.71 -53.34
CA GLY A 733 -44.19 -5.19 -53.50
C GLY A 733 -43.54 -5.68 -54.81
N SER A 734 -43.53 -7.01 -55.04
CA SER A 734 -43.19 -7.77 -56.28
C SER A 734 -41.74 -7.78 -56.82
N ASP A 735 -41.17 -8.87 -57.38
CA ASP A 735 -41.55 -10.32 -57.38
C ASP A 735 -40.38 -11.23 -57.85
N GLU A 736 -40.48 -12.53 -57.52
CA GLU A 736 -39.99 -13.77 -58.20
C GLU A 736 -38.49 -14.13 -58.44
N GLU A 737 -38.06 -15.13 -57.63
CA GLU A 737 -37.31 -16.38 -57.90
C GLU A 737 -36.45 -16.63 -59.18
N ALA A 738 -35.22 -17.17 -58.98
CA ALA A 738 -34.87 -18.56 -59.35
C ALA A 738 -33.42 -19.00 -58.93
N THR A 739 -33.33 -19.96 -57.99
CA THR A 739 -32.43 -21.16 -57.92
C THR A 739 -30.95 -21.13 -58.41
N ALA A 740 -29.97 -21.81 -57.80
CA ALA A 740 -29.89 -22.57 -56.53
C ALA A 740 -28.42 -22.95 -56.20
N ASP A 741 -28.23 -23.44 -54.95
CA ASP A 741 -27.18 -24.33 -54.41
C ASP A 741 -25.83 -23.72 -53.95
N ALA A 742 -25.27 -24.05 -52.76
CA ALA A 742 -25.75 -24.85 -51.62
C ALA A 742 -24.97 -24.51 -50.30
N GLU A 743 -25.37 -25.17 -49.19
CA GLU A 743 -24.70 -25.30 -47.87
C GLU A 743 -24.88 -24.21 -46.79
N GLY A 744 -25.33 -24.62 -45.59
CA GLY A 744 -24.88 -23.99 -44.32
C GLY A 744 -25.87 -23.24 -43.41
N GLU A 745 -27.01 -23.82 -43.01
CA GLU A 745 -27.76 -23.36 -41.81
C GLU A 745 -26.85 -23.31 -40.54
N LYS A 746 -27.06 -22.50 -39.47
CA LYS A 746 -28.30 -21.90 -38.92
C LYS A 746 -28.00 -20.68 -38.00
N ASN A 747 -28.87 -19.68 -38.03
CA ASN A 747 -29.02 -18.55 -37.07
C ASN A 747 -30.18 -18.92 -36.07
N PRO A 748 -30.76 -18.07 -35.16
CA PRO A 748 -30.45 -16.69 -34.75
C PRO A 748 -30.68 -16.30 -33.25
N ASN A 749 -30.45 -15.00 -32.94
CA ASN A 749 -30.97 -14.18 -31.82
C ASN A 749 -30.43 -14.45 -30.39
N GLY A 750 -30.15 -13.46 -29.53
CA GLY A 750 -30.17 -11.98 -29.66
C GLY A 750 -30.47 -11.31 -28.30
N ALA A 751 -29.81 -10.17 -27.97
CA ALA A 751 -30.10 -9.43 -26.73
C ALA A 751 -29.80 -7.91 -26.82
N MET A 752 -30.54 -7.12 -26.04
CA MET A 752 -30.59 -5.64 -26.06
C MET A 752 -29.51 -4.94 -25.23
N LYS A 753 -29.27 -3.68 -25.59
CA LYS A 753 -28.59 -2.64 -24.80
C LYS A 753 -29.64 -1.74 -24.12
N LEU A 754 -29.40 -1.23 -22.91
CA LEU A 754 -30.12 -0.08 -22.34
C LEU A 754 -29.24 0.68 -21.33
N ASP A 755 -29.41 2.00 -21.25
CA ASP A 755 -28.47 2.94 -20.64
C ASP A 755 -28.73 3.25 -19.15
N GLY A 756 -27.66 3.67 -18.46
CA GLY A 756 -27.69 4.27 -17.11
C GLY A 756 -27.62 5.81 -17.13
N PRO A 757 -27.78 6.49 -15.98
CA PRO A 757 -27.89 7.96 -15.92
C PRO A 757 -26.58 8.67 -16.27
N GLY A 758 -26.68 9.76 -17.05
CA GLY A 758 -25.54 10.50 -17.57
C GLY A 758 -24.78 11.29 -16.50
N GLY A 759 -23.48 11.02 -16.36
CA GLY A 759 -22.63 11.69 -15.36
C GLY A 759 -21.16 11.27 -15.31
N PHE A 760 -20.60 10.66 -16.37
CA PHE A 760 -19.17 10.32 -16.45
C PHE A 760 -18.58 10.71 -17.81
N PRO A 761 -17.34 11.23 -17.87
CA PRO A 761 -16.66 11.47 -19.14
C PRO A 761 -16.22 10.15 -19.78
N ASN A 762 -16.84 9.78 -20.90
CA ASN A 762 -16.46 8.62 -21.70
C ASN A 762 -15.15 8.86 -22.45
N THR A 763 -14.02 8.61 -21.79
CA THR A 763 -12.76 8.21 -22.43
C THR A 763 -11.98 7.35 -21.43
N PRO A 764 -11.80 6.03 -21.67
CA PRO A 764 -10.80 5.28 -20.93
C PRO A 764 -9.41 5.85 -21.23
N ALA A 765 -8.57 5.99 -20.21
CA ALA A 765 -7.17 6.28 -20.41
C ALA A 765 -6.49 5.05 -21.01
N VAL A 766 -6.36 5.02 -22.34
CA VAL A 766 -5.60 3.97 -23.02
C VAL A 766 -4.13 4.35 -22.90
N THR A 767 -3.38 3.63 -22.07
CA THR A 767 -1.90 3.72 -22.06
C THR A 767 -1.40 2.98 -23.30
N ILE A 768 -1.16 3.72 -24.39
CA ILE A 768 -0.97 3.12 -25.73
C ILE A 768 0.42 2.44 -25.90
N ILE A 769 1.41 2.74 -25.05
CA ILE A 769 2.83 2.37 -25.24
C ILE A 769 3.21 1.08 -24.49
N HIS A 770 2.43 0.02 -24.70
CA HIS A 770 2.75 -1.34 -24.23
C HIS A 770 2.88 -2.30 -25.42
N GLY A 771 4.05 -2.90 -25.61
CA GLY A 771 4.27 -4.09 -26.44
C GLY A 771 3.67 -4.08 -27.84
N GLN A 772 3.79 -2.97 -28.59
CA GLN A 772 3.12 -2.83 -29.89
C GLN A 772 3.71 -3.75 -30.97
N GLU A 773 3.01 -4.84 -31.29
CA GLU A 773 3.25 -5.63 -32.51
C GLU A 773 2.70 -4.93 -33.76
N GLU A 774 3.22 -5.29 -34.95
CA GLU A 774 2.70 -4.77 -36.23
C GLU A 774 1.24 -5.19 -36.42
N GLY A 775 0.34 -4.20 -36.58
CA GLY A 775 -1.07 -4.41 -36.92
C GLY A 775 -2.07 -4.15 -35.78
N VAL A 776 -1.62 -3.74 -34.59
CA VAL A 776 -2.52 -3.35 -33.50
C VAL A 776 -3.26 -2.04 -33.85
N GLU A 777 -4.59 -2.08 -33.74
CA GLU A 777 -5.50 -0.96 -34.02
C GLU A 777 -6.16 -0.43 -32.73
N VAL A 778 -6.10 0.88 -32.52
CA VAL A 778 -6.68 1.60 -31.38
C VAL A 778 -8.02 2.23 -31.78
N GLU A 779 -9.07 2.01 -30.99
CA GLU A 779 -10.39 2.60 -31.25
C GLU A 779 -10.40 4.12 -31.12
N THR A 780 -11.05 4.83 -32.07
CA THR A 780 -11.14 6.30 -32.05
C THR A 780 -12.42 6.86 -31.42
N GLY A 781 -13.39 6.00 -31.13
CA GLY A 781 -14.75 6.41 -30.74
C GLY A 781 -15.58 7.04 -31.88
N THR A 782 -15.18 6.90 -33.15
CA THR A 782 -15.97 7.42 -34.30
C THR A 782 -16.34 6.31 -35.29
N SER A 783 -17.61 6.25 -35.73
CA SER A 783 -18.04 5.32 -36.78
C SER A 783 -17.49 5.62 -38.18
N SER A 784 -16.79 6.75 -38.35
CA SER A 784 -16.26 7.20 -39.63
C SER A 784 -14.78 6.93 -39.84
N VAL A 785 -14.03 6.72 -38.76
CA VAL A 785 -12.63 6.28 -38.74
C VAL A 785 -12.51 5.37 -37.50
N PRO A 786 -13.10 4.15 -37.49
CA PRO A 786 -13.26 3.37 -36.26
C PRO A 786 -11.93 3.10 -35.54
N TYR A 787 -10.87 2.91 -36.31
CA TYR A 787 -9.56 2.49 -35.84
C TYR A 787 -8.42 3.43 -36.25
N PHE A 788 -7.35 3.40 -35.47
CA PHE A 788 -6.11 4.15 -35.67
C PHE A 788 -4.93 3.20 -35.43
N PRO A 789 -3.93 3.12 -36.32
CA PRO A 789 -2.82 2.20 -36.14
C PRO A 789 -1.94 2.66 -34.97
N SER A 790 -1.56 1.72 -34.09
CA SER A 790 -0.64 1.98 -32.97
C SER A 790 0.76 2.37 -33.46
N VAL A 791 1.20 1.74 -34.56
CA VAL A 791 2.49 1.96 -35.23
C VAL A 791 2.26 2.47 -36.65
N ILE A 792 3.04 3.47 -37.08
CA ILE A 792 3.15 3.84 -38.51
C ILE A 792 4.61 3.77 -38.96
N ARG A 793 4.82 3.49 -40.24
CA ARG A 793 6.13 3.56 -40.91
C ARG A 793 6.19 4.81 -41.78
N LEU A 794 7.31 5.54 -41.71
CA LEU A 794 7.57 6.72 -42.57
C LEU A 794 8.92 6.58 -43.28
N PRO A 795 9.05 6.99 -44.56
CA PRO A 795 10.30 6.84 -45.28
C PRO A 795 11.48 7.62 -44.67
N ARG A 796 12.63 6.96 -44.44
CA ARG A 796 13.82 7.58 -43.83
C ARG A 796 14.41 8.75 -44.62
N TRP A 797 14.13 8.85 -45.92
CA TRP A 797 14.58 9.98 -46.74
C TRP A 797 13.97 11.33 -46.33
N ILE A 798 12.92 11.34 -45.50
CA ILE A 798 12.37 12.54 -44.85
C ILE A 798 13.41 13.20 -43.92
N GLU A 799 14.40 12.47 -43.40
CA GLU A 799 15.49 13.06 -42.62
C GLU A 799 16.65 13.60 -43.47
N GLY A 800 16.68 13.29 -44.78
CA GLY A 800 17.73 13.75 -45.70
C GLY A 800 17.56 15.22 -46.10
N GLU A 801 18.68 15.92 -46.37
CA GLU A 801 18.65 17.32 -46.83
C GLU A 801 18.08 17.47 -48.26
N GLN A 802 18.23 16.43 -49.08
CA GLN A 802 17.63 16.32 -50.41
C GLN A 802 16.58 15.22 -50.39
N THR A 803 15.36 15.53 -50.84
CA THR A 803 14.29 14.54 -50.99
C THR A 803 14.35 13.90 -52.38
N PRO A 804 14.27 12.54 -52.48
CA PRO A 804 14.33 11.83 -53.76
C PRO A 804 13.04 11.91 -54.57
N VAL A 805 12.03 12.64 -54.09
CA VAL A 805 10.67 12.77 -54.64
C VAL A 805 10.30 14.26 -54.67
N GLY A 806 9.82 14.74 -55.81
CA GLY A 806 9.36 16.12 -55.99
C GLY A 806 8.05 16.43 -55.28
N SER A 807 7.75 17.72 -55.05
CA SER A 807 6.45 18.15 -54.54
C SER A 807 5.34 17.78 -55.53
N GLY A 808 4.36 17.00 -55.07
CA GLY A 808 3.27 16.46 -55.87
C GLY A 808 3.55 15.10 -56.52
N GLU A 809 4.73 14.51 -56.33
CA GLU A 809 5.07 13.19 -56.88
C GLU A 809 4.67 12.03 -55.95
N GLU A 810 4.39 10.88 -56.56
CA GLU A 810 3.96 9.66 -55.89
C GLU A 810 5.14 8.92 -55.24
N ILE A 811 4.95 8.52 -53.98
CA ILE A 811 5.92 7.77 -53.18
C ILE A 811 5.80 6.30 -53.58
N LYS A 812 6.80 5.81 -54.32
CA LYS A 812 6.90 4.41 -54.74
C LYS A 812 7.73 3.63 -53.72
N LEU A 813 7.06 2.81 -52.92
CA LEU A 813 7.69 1.81 -52.06
C LEU A 813 7.73 0.47 -52.82
N THR A 814 8.89 -0.16 -52.91
CA THR A 814 9.02 -1.54 -53.41
C THR A 814 9.15 -2.51 -52.24
N GLU A 815 8.83 -3.80 -52.43
CA GLU A 815 8.77 -4.77 -51.30
C GLU A 815 10.10 -4.93 -50.54
N GLY A 816 11.23 -4.57 -51.16
CA GLY A 816 12.56 -4.56 -50.52
C GLY A 816 12.89 -3.29 -49.72
N ASP A 817 11.99 -2.29 -49.64
CA ASP A 817 12.26 -1.00 -48.99
C ASP A 817 11.89 -0.95 -47.49
N LYS A 818 11.40 -2.04 -46.88
CA LYS A 818 11.06 -2.07 -45.43
C LYS A 818 12.24 -1.66 -44.52
N GLU A 819 13.48 -1.92 -44.92
CA GLU A 819 14.69 -1.49 -44.18
C GLU A 819 14.99 0.02 -44.29
N LYS A 820 14.29 0.74 -45.18
CA LYS A 820 14.44 2.19 -45.44
C LYS A 820 13.31 3.03 -44.84
N GLU A 821 12.45 2.43 -44.03
CA GLU A 821 11.43 3.12 -43.27
C GLU A 821 11.81 3.21 -41.79
N GLU A 822 11.36 4.27 -41.12
CA GLU A 822 11.49 4.44 -39.67
C GLU A 822 10.14 4.18 -39.02
N GLU A 823 10.17 3.53 -37.86
CA GLU A 823 8.98 3.15 -37.09
C GLU A 823 8.60 4.27 -36.11
N TYR A 824 7.31 4.61 -36.06
CA TYR A 824 6.76 5.65 -35.20
C TYR A 824 5.62 5.08 -34.35
N HIS A 825 5.66 5.29 -33.03
CA HIS A 825 4.70 4.77 -32.06
C HIS A 825 3.74 5.85 -31.60
N LEU A 826 2.45 5.50 -31.48
CA LEU A 826 1.37 6.40 -31.09
C LEU A 826 1.46 6.80 -29.62
N LEU A 827 1.60 8.10 -29.34
CA LEU A 827 1.54 8.67 -27.99
C LEU A 827 0.10 8.91 -27.54
N GLY A 828 -0.81 9.27 -28.45
CA GLY A 828 -2.19 9.56 -28.11
C GLY A 828 -3.01 10.07 -29.29
N LEU A 829 -4.34 9.98 -29.19
CA LEU A 829 -5.27 10.36 -30.26
C LEU A 829 -6.50 11.12 -29.74
N GLY A 830 -7.16 11.85 -30.63
CA GLY A 830 -8.44 12.49 -30.34
C GLY A 830 -9.13 13.08 -31.56
N ILE A 831 -10.35 13.58 -31.34
CA ILE A 831 -11.23 14.07 -32.41
C ILE A 831 -11.20 15.61 -32.44
N ARG A 832 -11.06 16.22 -33.61
CA ARG A 832 -11.39 17.65 -33.82
C ARG A 832 -12.89 17.79 -33.98
N THR A 833 -13.50 18.61 -33.14
CA THR A 833 -14.89 19.08 -33.33
C THR A 833 -14.95 20.57 -33.62
N VAL A 834 -16.04 21.03 -34.24
CA VAL A 834 -16.37 22.44 -34.44
C VAL A 834 -17.84 22.72 -34.10
N SER A 835 -18.12 23.96 -33.66
CA SER A 835 -19.43 24.44 -33.16
C SER A 835 -19.91 23.80 -31.85
N PHE A 836 -20.92 24.42 -31.22
CA PHE A 836 -21.60 23.90 -30.03
C PHE A 836 -22.30 22.54 -30.28
N LEU A 837 -22.54 22.17 -31.53
CA LEU A 837 -23.10 20.89 -31.95
C LEU A 837 -22.05 19.76 -32.07
N HIS A 838 -20.81 20.00 -31.64
CA HIS A 838 -19.74 18.99 -31.58
C HIS A 838 -19.48 18.26 -32.92
N LEU A 839 -19.59 18.98 -34.05
CA LEU A 839 -19.45 18.40 -35.39
C LEU A 839 -18.01 17.89 -35.61
N GLN A 840 -17.85 16.57 -35.68
CA GLN A 840 -16.56 15.91 -35.91
C GLN A 840 -16.00 16.26 -37.29
N VAL A 841 -14.73 16.66 -37.36
CA VAL A 841 -14.04 17.09 -38.59
C VAL A 841 -12.99 16.05 -39.02
N TYR A 842 -12.10 15.66 -38.10
CA TYR A 842 -11.07 14.65 -38.31
C TYR A 842 -10.68 13.99 -36.99
N VAL A 843 -10.13 12.78 -37.06
CA VAL A 843 -9.35 12.18 -35.97
C VAL A 843 -7.88 12.54 -36.18
N VAL A 844 -7.16 12.86 -35.10
CA VAL A 844 -5.73 13.16 -35.11
C VAL A 844 -5.02 12.35 -34.03
N GLY A 845 -3.85 11.79 -34.34
CA GLY A 845 -2.97 11.14 -33.37
C GLY A 845 -1.52 11.61 -33.53
N MET A 846 -0.83 11.76 -32.40
CA MET A 846 0.60 12.13 -32.35
C MET A 846 1.45 10.88 -32.16
N TYR A 847 2.52 10.77 -32.93
CA TYR A 847 3.49 9.70 -32.85
C TYR A 847 4.89 10.26 -32.60
N VAL A 848 5.77 9.45 -32.00
CA VAL A 848 7.22 9.69 -31.89
C VAL A 848 7.97 8.59 -32.62
N ALA A 849 9.13 8.90 -33.23
CA ALA A 849 9.98 7.86 -33.79
C ALA A 849 10.46 6.94 -32.66
N LYS A 850 10.44 5.62 -32.89
CA LYS A 850 10.85 4.62 -31.89
C LYS A 850 12.25 4.89 -31.35
N SER A 851 13.17 5.23 -32.25
CA SER A 851 14.56 5.56 -31.94
C SER A 851 14.76 6.89 -31.18
N ASP A 852 13.71 7.72 -31.03
CA ASP A 852 13.73 8.99 -30.28
C ASP A 852 12.91 8.94 -28.98
N LEU A 853 12.37 7.79 -28.57
CA LEU A 853 11.59 7.65 -27.33
C LEU A 853 12.39 8.05 -26.08
N ALA A 854 13.65 7.61 -25.99
CA ALA A 854 14.55 7.98 -24.89
C ALA A 854 14.91 9.48 -24.88
N GLU A 855 14.96 10.13 -26.06
CA GLU A 855 15.20 11.57 -26.18
C GLU A 855 13.97 12.38 -25.77
N LEU A 856 12.77 11.97 -26.20
CA LEU A 856 11.49 12.52 -25.73
C LEU A 856 11.42 12.46 -24.19
N GLN A 857 11.73 11.28 -23.63
CA GLN A 857 11.77 11.04 -22.21
C GLN A 857 12.75 11.95 -21.48
N SER A 858 14.00 12.07 -21.97
CA SER A 858 15.02 12.93 -21.37
C SER A 858 14.56 14.40 -21.29
N ARG A 859 13.89 14.90 -22.34
CA ARG A 859 13.35 16.27 -22.35
C ARG A 859 12.18 16.46 -21.39
N LEU A 860 11.32 15.45 -21.27
CA LEU A 860 10.19 15.49 -20.33
C LEU A 860 10.68 15.50 -18.88
N VAL A 861 11.66 14.65 -18.55
CA VAL A 861 12.33 14.67 -17.24
C VAL A 861 13.00 16.04 -17.02
N ARG A 862 13.80 16.55 -17.98
CA ARG A 862 14.44 17.88 -17.89
C ARG A 862 13.43 19.01 -17.65
N THR A 863 12.27 18.94 -18.30
CA THR A 863 11.16 19.91 -18.14
C THR A 863 10.48 19.79 -16.77
N ALA A 864 10.46 18.59 -16.17
CA ALA A 864 10.03 18.38 -14.79
C ALA A 864 11.08 18.88 -13.77
N VAL A 865 12.39 18.75 -14.06
CA VAL A 865 13.46 19.30 -13.21
C VAL A 865 13.43 20.83 -13.20
N HIS A 866 13.36 21.44 -14.39
CA HIS A 866 13.46 22.88 -14.58
C HIS A 866 12.18 23.43 -15.27
N PRO A 867 11.04 23.48 -14.55
CA PRO A 867 9.79 23.96 -15.10
C PRO A 867 9.82 25.48 -15.39
N PRO A 868 9.10 25.98 -16.41
CA PRO A 868 9.10 27.40 -16.73
C PRO A 868 8.43 28.27 -15.65
N HIS A 869 8.94 29.50 -15.52
CA HIS A 869 8.48 30.54 -14.59
C HIS A 869 8.20 30.08 -13.14
N VAL A 870 9.25 29.63 -12.45
CA VAL A 870 9.27 29.56 -10.99
C VAL A 870 9.61 30.94 -10.43
N GLU A 871 8.59 31.72 -10.04
CA GLU A 871 8.80 32.86 -9.15
C GLU A 871 9.29 32.39 -7.77
N GLU A 872 9.89 33.28 -6.98
CA GLU A 872 10.42 32.97 -5.66
C GLU A 872 9.28 32.56 -4.70
N GLY A 873 9.08 31.24 -4.52
CA GLY A 873 7.94 30.65 -3.81
C GLY A 873 6.92 29.89 -4.68
N GLY A 874 7.14 29.81 -6.00
CA GLY A 874 6.30 29.04 -6.92
C GLY A 874 6.48 27.51 -6.79
N GLU A 875 5.42 26.75 -7.07
CA GLU A 875 5.43 25.30 -6.94
C GLU A 875 6.26 24.63 -8.05
N LYS A 876 7.38 24.00 -7.65
CA LYS A 876 8.23 23.21 -8.54
C LYS A 876 7.60 21.86 -8.87
N VAL A 877 7.86 21.36 -10.08
CA VAL A 877 7.48 20.02 -10.52
C VAL A 877 8.35 18.96 -9.85
N ILE A 878 9.68 19.16 -9.82
CA ILE A 878 10.62 18.43 -8.97
C ILE A 878 11.22 19.37 -7.93
N ALA A 879 11.24 18.98 -6.65
CA ALA A 879 11.68 19.85 -5.55
C ALA A 879 13.21 20.06 -5.50
N ASN A 880 13.98 19.03 -5.86
CA ASN A 880 15.42 18.92 -5.56
C ASN A 880 16.24 18.59 -6.82
N GLU A 881 16.92 19.60 -7.39
CA GLU A 881 17.60 19.51 -8.69
C GLU A 881 18.85 18.60 -8.69
N VAL A 882 19.43 18.33 -7.52
CA VAL A 882 20.73 17.66 -7.39
C VAL A 882 20.63 16.14 -7.63
N GLY A 883 19.48 15.52 -7.35
CA GLY A 883 19.22 14.10 -7.64
C GLY A 883 18.66 13.84 -9.04
N ALA A 884 17.89 14.79 -9.59
CA ALA A 884 17.14 14.58 -10.83
C ALA A 884 17.98 14.56 -12.10
N ALA A 885 19.20 15.11 -12.07
CA ALA A 885 20.17 14.98 -13.17
C ALA A 885 20.67 13.54 -13.40
N ALA A 886 20.43 12.63 -12.44
CA ALA A 886 20.71 11.20 -12.55
C ALA A 886 19.44 10.32 -12.57
N ALA A 887 18.24 10.92 -12.45
CA ALA A 887 16.99 10.20 -12.44
C ALA A 887 16.57 9.80 -13.86
N THR A 888 16.31 8.50 -14.06
CA THR A 888 15.92 7.94 -15.34
C THR A 888 14.39 7.82 -15.50
N SER A 889 13.61 8.06 -14.46
CA SER A 889 12.13 8.06 -14.46
C SER A 889 11.59 9.07 -13.43
N LEU A 890 10.27 9.33 -13.45
CA LEU A 890 9.56 10.20 -12.50
C LEU A 890 8.66 9.39 -11.57
N VAL A 891 8.67 9.70 -10.27
CA VAL A 891 7.74 9.06 -9.31
C VAL A 891 6.31 9.60 -9.47
N SER A 892 5.29 8.87 -8.98
CA SER A 892 3.88 9.16 -9.32
C SER A 892 3.46 10.62 -9.11
N MET A 893 3.87 11.24 -8.00
CA MET A 893 3.58 12.65 -7.68
C MET A 893 4.27 13.64 -8.66
N GLU A 894 5.47 13.33 -9.13
CA GLU A 894 6.20 14.16 -10.11
C GLU A 894 5.56 14.03 -11.50
N ARG A 895 5.07 12.84 -11.85
CA ARG A 895 4.27 12.61 -13.07
C ARG A 895 2.99 13.43 -13.04
N GLU A 896 2.24 13.43 -11.94
CA GLU A 896 1.03 14.25 -11.81
C GLU A 896 1.33 15.75 -11.99
N LYS A 897 2.40 16.25 -11.37
CA LYS A 897 2.85 17.64 -11.55
C LYS A 897 3.30 17.96 -12.99
N LEU A 898 3.99 17.04 -13.66
CA LEU A 898 4.37 17.21 -15.07
C LEU A 898 3.13 17.16 -15.98
N ARG A 899 2.19 16.24 -15.74
CA ARG A 899 0.89 16.16 -16.41
C ARG A 899 0.13 17.47 -16.30
N ASP A 900 0.04 18.05 -15.10
CA ASP A 900 -0.62 19.34 -14.89
C ASP A 900 0.11 20.49 -15.60
N LEU A 901 1.44 20.52 -15.57
CA LEU A 901 2.24 21.50 -16.32
C LEU A 901 2.01 21.41 -17.85
N LEU A 902 1.96 20.19 -18.41
CA LEU A 902 1.75 19.98 -19.85
C LEU A 902 0.29 20.23 -20.30
N LEU A 903 -0.67 20.18 -19.37
CA LEU A 903 -2.08 20.50 -19.60
C LEU A 903 -2.46 21.95 -19.26
N ASP A 904 -1.55 22.70 -18.62
CA ASP A 904 -1.73 24.10 -18.26
C ASP A 904 -2.22 24.94 -19.45
N GLN A 905 -3.23 25.77 -19.20
CA GLN A 905 -3.89 26.59 -20.22
C GLN A 905 -3.37 28.04 -20.25
N ALA A 906 -2.49 28.39 -19.32
CA ALA A 906 -1.80 29.66 -19.24
C ALA A 906 -0.45 29.55 -19.98
N GLU A 907 0.53 30.37 -19.59
CA GLU A 907 1.77 30.53 -20.36
C GLU A 907 2.80 29.43 -20.04
N ARG A 908 2.75 28.86 -18.83
CA ARG A 908 3.64 27.77 -18.38
C ARG A 908 3.54 26.53 -19.27
N GLY A 909 2.33 26.16 -19.69
CA GLY A 909 2.12 25.05 -20.63
C GLY A 909 2.65 25.33 -22.04
N ASP A 910 2.55 26.57 -22.54
CA ASP A 910 3.14 26.96 -23.84
C ASP A 910 4.67 26.84 -23.81
N GLU A 911 5.30 27.27 -22.71
CA GLU A 911 6.76 27.23 -22.53
C GLU A 911 7.31 25.82 -22.30
N ALA A 912 6.61 24.98 -21.52
CA ALA A 912 7.01 23.60 -21.27
C ALA A 912 7.08 22.80 -22.57
N TRP A 913 6.04 22.92 -23.41
CA TRP A 913 6.03 22.30 -24.74
C TRP A 913 7.03 22.95 -25.71
N GLU A 914 7.33 24.24 -25.59
CA GLU A 914 8.40 24.87 -26.37
C GLU A 914 9.76 24.29 -26.01
N GLY A 915 10.09 24.13 -24.73
CA GLY A 915 11.34 23.50 -24.27
C GLY A 915 11.55 22.10 -24.83
N ILE A 916 10.50 21.27 -24.83
CA ILE A 916 10.53 19.90 -25.39
C ILE A 916 10.74 19.91 -26.91
N LEU A 917 10.12 20.84 -27.64
CA LEU A 917 10.08 20.81 -29.12
C LEU A 917 11.20 21.61 -29.79
N LYS A 918 11.75 22.64 -29.16
CA LYS A 918 12.70 23.60 -29.77
C LYS A 918 14.08 23.00 -30.07
N GLU A 919 14.52 22.03 -29.27
CA GLU A 919 15.80 21.34 -29.50
C GLU A 919 15.70 20.37 -30.71
N ASN A 920 16.78 20.27 -31.50
CA ASN A 920 16.90 19.27 -32.57
C ASN A 920 17.07 17.86 -31.98
N GLY A 921 16.72 16.81 -32.72
CA GLY A 921 16.90 15.40 -32.33
C GLY A 921 15.61 14.65 -31.95
N LEU A 922 14.44 15.31 -32.00
CA LEU A 922 13.15 14.68 -31.67
C LEU A 922 12.21 14.66 -32.90
N ARG A 923 12.09 13.49 -33.54
CA ARG A 923 11.19 13.23 -34.66
C ARG A 923 9.81 12.82 -34.16
N THR A 924 8.79 13.52 -34.63
CA THR A 924 7.38 13.25 -34.28
C THR A 924 6.49 13.43 -35.50
N ALA A 925 5.29 12.85 -35.48
CA ALA A 925 4.34 12.97 -36.58
C ALA A 925 2.89 13.13 -36.09
N PHE A 926 2.13 13.99 -36.73
CA PHE A 926 0.67 14.01 -36.60
C PHE A 926 0.03 13.28 -37.79
N ARG A 927 -0.65 12.18 -37.51
CA ARG A 927 -1.54 11.51 -38.46
C ARG A 927 -2.93 12.11 -38.33
N ILE A 928 -3.53 12.55 -39.44
CA ILE A 928 -4.83 13.23 -39.49
C ILE A 928 -5.71 12.51 -40.52
N VAL A 929 -6.89 12.04 -40.10
CA VAL A 929 -7.86 11.33 -40.96
C VAL A 929 -9.21 12.03 -40.91
N PRO A 930 -9.67 12.67 -42.00
CA PRO A 930 -10.97 13.34 -42.03
C PRO A 930 -12.15 12.37 -41.92
N THR A 931 -13.11 12.71 -41.05
CA THR A 931 -14.38 11.97 -40.93
C THR A 931 -15.36 12.32 -42.05
N ARG A 932 -15.05 13.36 -42.83
CA ARG A 932 -15.78 13.88 -44.00
C ARG A 932 -14.79 14.50 -45.00
N ASN A 933 -15.19 14.62 -46.27
CA ASN A 933 -14.41 15.34 -47.28
C ASN A 933 -14.08 16.75 -46.77
N THR A 934 -12.79 17.06 -46.65
CA THR A 934 -12.29 18.30 -46.04
C THR A 934 -11.38 19.02 -47.02
N ASP A 935 -11.65 20.30 -47.25
CA ASP A 935 -10.90 21.13 -48.18
C ASP A 935 -9.51 21.50 -47.63
N PHE A 936 -8.48 21.43 -48.47
CA PHE A 936 -7.09 21.69 -48.06
C PHE A 936 -6.85 23.15 -47.66
N LEU A 937 -7.56 24.10 -48.30
CA LEU A 937 -7.47 25.53 -47.95
C LEU A 937 -8.05 25.76 -46.55
N HIS A 938 -9.12 25.06 -46.16
CA HIS A 938 -9.71 25.16 -44.83
C HIS A 938 -8.78 24.63 -43.72
N LEU A 939 -8.10 23.50 -43.97
CA LEU A 939 -7.09 22.96 -43.05
C LEU A 939 -5.88 23.90 -42.93
N ARG A 940 -5.31 24.30 -44.07
CA ARG A 940 -4.23 25.29 -44.18
C ARG A 940 -4.58 26.57 -43.42
N ASP A 941 -5.74 27.16 -43.68
CA ASP A 941 -6.15 28.42 -43.06
C ASP A 941 -6.41 28.26 -41.56
N GLY A 942 -6.79 27.06 -41.11
CA GLY A 942 -6.81 26.67 -39.70
C GLY A 942 -5.43 26.79 -39.05
N TRP A 943 -4.43 26.10 -39.60
CA TRP A 943 -3.05 26.15 -39.08
C TRP A 943 -2.43 27.54 -39.24
N VAL A 944 -2.59 28.21 -40.39
CA VAL A 944 -2.09 29.57 -40.62
C VAL A 944 -2.65 30.55 -39.59
N ARG A 945 -3.94 30.46 -39.22
CA ARG A 945 -4.51 31.27 -38.14
C ARG A 945 -3.89 30.95 -36.78
N GLY A 946 -3.69 29.67 -36.46
CA GLY A 946 -3.03 29.25 -35.22
C GLY A 946 -1.59 29.76 -35.13
N ILE A 947 -0.76 29.48 -36.15
CA ILE A 947 0.62 29.94 -36.28
C ILE A 947 0.68 31.48 -36.18
N THR A 948 -0.18 32.21 -36.91
CA THR A 948 -0.21 33.69 -36.87
C THR A 948 -0.63 34.23 -35.50
N GLY A 949 -1.58 33.57 -34.83
CA GLY A 949 -2.02 33.94 -33.48
C GLY A 949 -0.92 33.76 -32.44
N ARG A 950 -0.20 32.63 -32.50
CA ARG A 950 0.94 32.35 -31.62
C ARG A 950 2.14 33.26 -31.90
N ALA A 951 2.53 33.43 -33.15
CA ALA A 951 3.61 34.36 -33.53
C ALA A 951 3.35 35.78 -32.98
N LYS A 952 2.12 36.27 -33.06
CA LYS A 952 1.72 37.55 -32.44
C LYS A 952 1.84 37.56 -30.91
N LYS A 953 1.48 36.47 -30.22
CA LYS A 953 1.66 36.33 -28.76
C LYS A 953 3.16 36.46 -28.41
N TYR A 954 4.00 35.65 -29.04
CA TYR A 954 5.45 35.65 -28.77
C TYR A 954 6.14 36.98 -29.10
N ASN A 955 5.77 37.63 -30.21
CA ASN A 955 6.33 38.93 -30.57
C ASN A 955 5.92 40.04 -29.57
N ALA A 956 4.69 39.98 -29.04
CA ALA A 956 4.23 40.91 -28.01
C ALA A 956 4.99 40.74 -26.68
N ILE A 957 5.35 39.50 -26.31
CA ILE A 957 6.19 39.20 -25.15
C ILE A 957 7.60 39.76 -25.35
N ALA A 958 8.24 39.46 -26.49
CA ALA A 958 9.58 39.97 -26.83
C ALA A 958 9.65 41.52 -26.84
N SER A 959 8.60 42.18 -27.32
CA SER A 959 8.50 43.66 -27.37
C SER A 959 8.58 44.33 -25.99
N GLY A 960 8.25 43.63 -24.90
CA GLY A 960 8.37 44.13 -23.53
C GLY A 960 9.79 44.08 -22.95
N ALA A 961 10.66 43.24 -23.52
CA ALA A 961 12.00 42.96 -23.01
C ALA A 961 13.09 43.52 -23.94
N ALA A 962 13.44 44.79 -23.72
CA ALA A 962 14.69 45.40 -24.21
C ALA A 962 14.99 45.32 -25.73
N GLY A 963 13.99 45.52 -26.59
CA GLY A 963 14.20 46.12 -27.92
C GLY A 963 14.86 45.26 -29.01
N ALA A 964 14.97 43.95 -28.83
CA ALA A 964 15.25 43.01 -29.91
C ALA A 964 13.93 42.55 -30.57
N GLY A 965 13.89 42.47 -31.91
CA GLY A 965 12.71 41.96 -32.63
C GLY A 965 12.40 40.51 -32.25
N GLY A 966 11.12 40.16 -32.24
CA GLY A 966 10.67 38.83 -31.81
C GLY A 966 11.17 37.69 -32.70
N GLU A 967 11.25 36.46 -32.16
CA GLU A 967 11.73 35.28 -32.91
C GLU A 967 10.94 34.99 -34.20
N PHE A 968 9.69 35.48 -34.29
CA PHE A 968 8.81 35.37 -35.45
C PHE A 968 8.68 36.68 -36.25
N GLU A 969 9.59 37.64 -36.03
CA GLU A 969 9.71 38.90 -36.78
C GLU A 969 10.91 38.83 -37.73
N GLY A 970 10.65 38.62 -39.01
CA GLY A 970 11.69 38.62 -40.03
C GLY A 970 11.21 38.09 -41.37
N GLU A 971 11.92 38.51 -42.42
CA GLU A 971 11.62 38.13 -43.81
C GLU A 971 11.61 36.61 -43.99
N ALA A 972 12.61 35.90 -43.46
CA ALA A 972 12.72 34.44 -43.52
C ALA A 972 11.50 33.69 -42.92
N PHE A 973 10.88 34.19 -41.84
CA PHE A 973 9.67 33.57 -41.29
C PHE A 973 8.44 33.85 -42.18
N GLY A 974 8.39 35.04 -42.80
CA GLY A 974 7.40 35.38 -43.82
C GLY A 974 7.49 34.51 -45.07
N GLU A 975 8.71 34.23 -45.54
CA GLU A 975 9.00 33.31 -46.63
C GLU A 975 8.60 31.87 -46.27
N ALA A 976 9.00 31.37 -45.09
CA ALA A 976 8.63 30.04 -44.63
C ALA A 976 7.11 29.86 -44.48
N MET A 977 6.40 30.88 -44.01
CA MET A 977 4.93 30.94 -44.00
C MET A 977 4.35 30.93 -45.43
N GLY A 978 5.03 31.54 -46.39
CA GLY A 978 4.73 31.45 -47.82
C GLY A 978 4.85 30.02 -48.36
N VAL A 979 5.98 29.35 -48.08
CA VAL A 979 6.22 27.94 -48.45
C VAL A 979 5.17 27.03 -47.83
N PHE A 980 4.87 27.17 -46.53
CA PHE A 980 3.83 26.40 -45.83
C PHE A 980 2.45 26.55 -46.50
N LYS A 981 2.05 27.77 -46.86
CA LYS A 981 0.81 28.02 -47.62
C LYS A 981 0.84 27.39 -49.01
N GLY A 982 2.02 27.38 -49.64
CA GLY A 982 2.31 26.76 -50.93
C GLY A 982 2.00 25.27 -50.97
N LEU A 983 2.43 24.51 -49.96
CA LEU A 983 2.25 23.05 -49.87
C LEU A 983 0.78 22.60 -50.05
N PHE A 984 -0.16 23.41 -49.59
CA PHE A 984 -1.60 23.13 -49.64
C PHE A 984 -2.34 23.86 -50.78
N SER A 985 -1.61 24.38 -51.78
CA SER A 985 -2.16 25.15 -52.91
C SER A 985 -1.91 24.53 -54.29
N GLY A 986 -1.22 23.39 -54.35
CA GLY A 986 -0.87 22.69 -55.60
C GLY A 986 -2.09 22.22 -56.41
N ALA A 987 -2.01 22.36 -57.74
CA ALA A 987 -3.14 22.28 -58.67
C ALA A 987 -3.78 20.89 -58.87
N GLY A 988 -3.37 19.85 -58.13
CA GLY A 988 -3.82 18.47 -58.33
C GLY A 988 -4.97 17.98 -57.43
N GLN A 989 -5.12 18.52 -56.21
CA GLN A 989 -6.09 17.98 -55.24
C GLN A 989 -6.63 19.07 -54.31
N LYS A 990 -7.91 19.43 -54.45
CA LYS A 990 -8.56 20.48 -53.64
C LYS A 990 -8.94 20.03 -52.23
N ASN A 991 -9.24 18.74 -52.05
CA ASN A 991 -9.76 18.17 -50.81
C ASN A 991 -8.96 16.93 -50.38
N VAL A 992 -8.86 16.70 -49.07
CA VAL A 992 -8.63 15.36 -48.49
C VAL A 992 -10.00 14.67 -48.41
N PRO A 993 -10.26 13.59 -49.18
CA PRO A 993 -11.47 12.79 -49.05
C PRO A 993 -11.59 12.15 -47.66
N LYS A 994 -12.81 11.79 -47.26
CA LYS A 994 -13.06 10.97 -46.07
C LYS A 994 -12.19 9.71 -46.12
N GLY A 995 -11.50 9.39 -45.02
CA GLY A 995 -10.68 8.18 -44.88
C GLY A 995 -9.22 8.31 -45.35
N GLN A 996 -8.91 9.26 -46.25
CA GLN A 996 -7.51 9.48 -46.66
C GLN A 996 -6.69 10.06 -45.51
N THR A 997 -5.43 9.64 -45.41
CA THR A 997 -4.55 10.01 -44.29
C THR A 997 -3.62 11.13 -44.71
N LEU A 998 -3.67 12.26 -44.00
CA LEU A 998 -2.67 13.31 -44.06
C LEU A 998 -1.67 13.10 -42.91
N VAL A 999 -0.37 13.08 -43.22
CA VAL A 999 0.70 13.04 -42.21
C VAL A 999 1.48 14.34 -42.27
N LEU A 1000 1.60 14.99 -41.10
CA LEU A 1000 2.53 16.07 -40.85
C LEU A 1000 3.71 15.46 -40.09
N ALA A 1001 4.88 15.35 -40.70
CA ALA A 1001 6.08 14.80 -40.07
C ALA A 1001 7.04 15.94 -39.70
N ARG A 1002 7.40 16.05 -38.42
CA ARG A 1002 8.48 16.91 -37.93
C ARG A 1002 9.75 16.08 -37.84
N GLY A 1003 10.72 16.40 -38.69
CA GLY A 1003 12.00 15.72 -38.71
C GLY A 1003 12.96 16.18 -37.59
N SER A 1004 14.14 15.58 -37.56
CA SER A 1004 15.16 15.77 -36.51
C SER A 1004 15.70 17.19 -36.39
N LYS A 1005 15.78 17.95 -37.49
CA LYS A 1005 16.14 19.39 -37.49
C LYS A 1005 14.91 20.30 -37.34
N GLY A 1006 13.75 19.73 -37.00
CA GLY A 1006 12.48 20.41 -36.89
C GLY A 1006 11.82 20.81 -38.20
N GLN A 1007 12.37 20.42 -39.36
CA GLN A 1007 11.73 20.63 -40.66
C GLN A 1007 10.35 19.95 -40.70
N LEU A 1008 9.38 20.57 -41.37
CA LEU A 1008 8.03 20.02 -41.57
C LEU A 1008 7.89 19.43 -42.97
N ASP A 1009 7.65 18.12 -43.05
CA ASP A 1009 7.30 17.42 -44.26
C ASP A 1009 5.83 17.01 -44.25
N VAL A 1010 5.16 17.14 -45.41
CA VAL A 1010 3.72 16.86 -45.54
C VAL A 1010 3.51 15.72 -46.54
N LEU A 1011 2.80 14.68 -46.12
CA LEU A 1011 2.52 13.46 -46.90
C LEU A 1011 1.02 13.17 -46.92
N VAL A 1012 0.51 12.67 -48.05
CA VAL A 1012 -0.89 12.25 -48.22
C VAL A 1012 -0.94 10.81 -48.69
N TRP A 1013 -1.64 9.94 -47.97
CA TRP A 1013 -1.84 8.54 -48.33
C TRP A 1013 -3.27 8.30 -48.80
N GLY A 1014 -3.40 7.71 -49.99
CA GLY A 1014 -4.68 7.31 -50.57
C GLY A 1014 -5.07 5.87 -50.21
N ASP A 1015 -6.32 5.53 -50.49
CA ASP A 1015 -6.98 4.26 -50.08
C ASP A 1015 -6.37 2.99 -50.72
N LYS A 1016 -5.36 3.14 -51.59
CA LYS A 1016 -4.66 2.05 -52.29
C LYS A 1016 -3.21 1.85 -51.80
N GLY A 1017 -2.81 2.47 -50.69
CA GLY A 1017 -1.45 2.37 -50.14
C GLY A 1017 -0.41 3.28 -50.80
N ASN A 1018 -0.73 3.91 -51.93
CA ASN A 1018 0.17 4.87 -52.57
C ASN A 1018 0.19 6.20 -51.81
N GLY A 1019 1.37 6.61 -51.36
CA GLY A 1019 1.62 7.91 -50.76
C GLY A 1019 1.94 8.98 -51.81
N ARG A 1020 1.76 10.26 -51.47
CA ARG A 1020 2.21 11.41 -52.26
C ARG A 1020 2.91 12.41 -51.36
N TYR A 1021 4.07 12.86 -51.78
CA TYR A 1021 4.84 13.87 -51.06
C TYR A 1021 4.35 15.28 -51.46
N MET A 1022 3.93 16.09 -50.49
CA MET A 1022 3.44 17.45 -50.75
C MET A 1022 4.55 18.50 -50.70
N GLY A 1023 5.65 18.23 -50.00
CA GLY A 1023 6.81 19.11 -49.88
C GLY A 1023 7.18 19.45 -48.44
N ARG A 1024 8.22 20.29 -48.31
CA ARG A 1024 8.88 20.65 -47.04
C ARG A 1024 8.75 22.13 -46.70
N VAL A 1025 8.70 22.44 -45.41
CA VAL A 1025 9.09 23.73 -44.84
C VAL A 1025 10.34 23.49 -43.99
N ALA A 1026 11.47 24.11 -44.35
CA ALA A 1026 12.75 23.90 -43.66
C ALA A 1026 12.85 24.65 -42.32
N ASP A 1027 12.06 25.70 -42.13
CA ASP A 1027 12.05 26.53 -40.92
C ASP A 1027 11.27 25.84 -39.78
N GLU A 1028 11.98 25.43 -38.74
CA GLU A 1028 11.39 24.68 -37.62
C GLU A 1028 10.33 25.48 -36.86
N ARG A 1029 10.41 26.82 -36.87
CA ARG A 1029 9.43 27.69 -36.20
C ARG A 1029 8.01 27.46 -36.73
N ILE A 1030 7.87 27.04 -37.99
CA ILE A 1030 6.58 26.67 -38.57
C ILE A 1030 6.08 25.33 -37.99
N SER A 1031 6.94 24.30 -37.89
CA SER A 1031 6.55 23.01 -37.33
C SER A 1031 6.22 23.11 -35.83
N ARG A 1032 7.05 23.82 -35.07
CA ARG A 1032 6.86 24.10 -33.63
C ARG A 1032 5.52 24.76 -33.36
N LEU A 1033 5.18 25.82 -34.11
CA LEU A 1033 3.89 26.48 -33.97
C LEU A 1033 2.69 25.63 -34.47
N VAL A 1034 2.89 24.72 -35.43
CA VAL A 1034 1.85 23.72 -35.80
C VAL A 1034 1.61 22.74 -34.66
N TRP A 1035 2.66 22.22 -34.01
CA TRP A 1035 2.55 21.27 -32.89
C TRP A 1035 1.87 21.92 -31.68
N LEU A 1036 2.29 23.13 -31.30
CA LEU A 1036 1.69 23.88 -30.20
C LEU A 1036 0.20 24.18 -30.45
N ASN A 1037 -0.28 24.25 -31.71
CA ASN A 1037 -1.71 24.35 -31.98
C ASN A 1037 -2.52 23.11 -31.56
N TYR A 1038 -1.90 21.97 -31.27
CA TYR A 1038 -2.55 20.78 -30.71
C TYR A 1038 -2.22 20.56 -29.23
N LEU A 1039 -1.03 20.94 -28.78
CA LEU A 1039 -0.48 20.49 -27.50
C LEU A 1039 -0.58 21.49 -26.34
N ALA A 1040 -0.58 22.80 -26.60
CA ALA A 1040 -0.38 23.80 -25.53
C ALA A 1040 -1.40 24.95 -25.51
N GLY A 1041 -1.57 25.59 -24.36
CA GLY A 1041 -2.36 26.81 -24.19
C GLY A 1041 -3.89 26.63 -24.30
N LYS A 1042 -4.62 27.73 -24.11
CA LYS A 1042 -6.08 27.72 -23.90
C LYS A 1042 -6.95 27.21 -25.07
N ASN A 1043 -6.51 27.38 -26.32
CA ASN A 1043 -7.34 27.16 -27.52
C ASN A 1043 -6.72 26.12 -28.47
N VAL A 1044 -6.53 24.88 -27.99
CA VAL A 1044 -5.98 23.79 -28.80
C VAL A 1044 -6.93 23.27 -29.89
N SER A 1045 -6.33 22.62 -30.88
CA SER A 1045 -7.01 22.00 -32.02
C SER A 1045 -7.73 20.71 -31.62
N SER A 1046 -7.28 19.95 -30.64
CA SER A 1046 -8.16 18.92 -30.04
C SER A 1046 -7.80 18.72 -28.59
N GLU A 1047 -8.74 19.05 -27.70
CA GLU A 1047 -8.57 18.86 -26.26
C GLU A 1047 -8.46 17.37 -25.91
N GLY A 1048 -9.23 16.51 -26.59
CA GLY A 1048 -9.12 15.06 -26.44
C GLY A 1048 -7.76 14.54 -26.88
N ALA A 1049 -7.23 15.02 -28.01
CA ALA A 1049 -5.90 14.63 -28.46
C ALA A 1049 -4.80 15.14 -27.52
N ARG A 1050 -4.90 16.39 -27.02
CA ARG A 1050 -3.96 16.92 -26.03
C ARG A 1050 -3.90 16.02 -24.79
N ARG A 1051 -5.05 15.71 -24.21
CA ARG A 1051 -5.15 14.86 -23.01
C ARG A 1051 -4.57 13.47 -23.26
N SER A 1052 -5.04 12.78 -24.30
CA SER A 1052 -4.54 11.44 -24.65
C SER A 1052 -3.04 11.42 -24.94
N VAL A 1053 -2.48 12.46 -25.54
CA VAL A 1053 -1.03 12.57 -25.78
C VAL A 1053 -0.25 12.78 -24.47
N VAL A 1054 -0.75 13.62 -23.55
CA VAL A 1054 -0.15 13.75 -22.21
C VAL A 1054 -0.28 12.45 -21.43
N ASP A 1055 -1.42 11.75 -21.53
CA ASP A 1055 -1.66 10.45 -20.88
C ASP A 1055 -0.63 9.40 -21.33
N GLY A 1056 -0.43 9.22 -22.64
CA GLY A 1056 0.58 8.28 -23.14
C GLY A 1056 2.01 8.72 -22.84
N ILE A 1057 2.28 10.03 -22.81
CA ILE A 1057 3.58 10.58 -22.37
C ILE A 1057 3.87 10.27 -20.89
N MET A 1058 2.86 10.16 -20.02
CA MET A 1058 3.09 9.70 -18.63
C MET A 1058 3.60 8.26 -18.57
N GLY A 1059 3.19 7.40 -19.52
CA GLY A 1059 3.74 6.05 -19.67
C GLY A 1059 5.18 6.01 -20.21
N VAL A 1060 5.67 7.09 -20.85
CA VAL A 1060 7.07 7.22 -21.27
C VAL A 1060 7.97 7.58 -20.08
N VAL A 1061 7.53 8.47 -19.19
CA VAL A 1061 8.34 8.93 -18.04
C VAL A 1061 8.23 8.04 -16.79
N GLU A 1062 7.35 7.03 -16.82
CA GLU A 1062 7.19 6.02 -15.76
C GLU A 1062 8.39 5.07 -15.65
N ARG A 1063 9.06 4.77 -16.76
CA ARG A 1063 10.14 3.76 -16.83
C ARG A 1063 11.52 4.39 -16.94
N PRO A 1064 12.63 3.70 -16.64
CA PRO A 1064 13.98 4.24 -16.84
C PRO A 1064 14.31 4.58 -18.30
N VAL A 1065 15.03 5.69 -18.54
CA VAL A 1065 15.61 6.05 -19.86
C VAL A 1065 16.34 4.86 -20.47
N GLY A 1066 15.87 4.41 -21.65
CA GLY A 1066 16.41 3.26 -22.37
C GLY A 1066 15.58 1.96 -22.26
N THR A 1067 14.42 1.98 -21.59
CA THR A 1067 13.54 0.80 -21.39
C THR A 1067 12.23 0.81 -22.22
N VAL A 1068 12.19 1.58 -23.30
CA VAL A 1068 11.01 1.75 -24.18
C VAL A 1068 11.33 1.37 -25.63
#